data_AF-A0A496AK59-F1
#
_entry.id   AF-A0A496AK59-F1
#
_cell.length_a   1.000
_cell.length_b   1.000
_cell.length_c   1.000
_cell.angle_alpha   90.00
_cell.angle_beta   90.00
_cell.angle_gamma   90.00
#
_symmetry.space_group_name_H-M   'P 1'
#
loop_
_entity.id
_entity.type
_entity.pdbx_description
1 polymer ?
#
loop_
_entity_poly.entity_id
_entity_poly.type
_entity_poly.pdbx_seq_one_letter_code
_entity_poly.pdbx_strand_id
1 'polypeptide(L)'
;MNISLKDLHEIKNESSLIEFLKEKLNIPIPNGVALEDISSKYSNYALGLNESNSKQVLDCKELSLTPGQPSGILIIRFLNDLGYSSILHAISNTLRLQGKNHEDFRFICLTENYQPFAIAYIKDAKNSDSSDTELYILAWTQEKVTISTNTNHVIPDIFIHQQEELQITSEDLLVKLEMIGTPLGELCDINNGITTGYNPAFIINDEIRNRLITEHQDCEDIIKLGIGKHQERRWKPSYKNIIWIPSSKSKNWQWSNAISESIAENIFQETYPTISKHLSRYTDEIKNRNEMSRGEFYWELPFQEYDEKFQGPKITIYDKPPIMAFYDKSDAIVINPYVYCIQTSDLSILGILNSSLFNWYAHTKFKTKGGGCLNKSKLRIVPISTNQSIKELITDLVHELLNTNDNNDISVLEDKIDMLVYKMYQLTDEEIDYVKNSLSKLNKHEETVKRNKLSDGFDSPRHDDSESQETKEMKGISKTPNTDDVPQTNSIGLENDSTRKHAHIDKLLAKIQKNGTPLINHAEMYGGPGITPPLNKAFVIDEEKRHQFINADSKNDELIIPVVNMPNNCKWKPEWRYLINISNSEFKLWPWSDANNEESAEKIFSEMYPSISQHIFQYKNELIDKSGIGRFYWELSIKEITKEEYPRLYQPKIVYPAAGLSIGAGYDTTESPILFYWTCIIPTTDLVLLGILNSNVFQWYAGFQYQANYKYKNKNWLTFKKSNMKNYPIPDRTEERNDIFEIVQLIIEDPNNALIPELEEEIDQLVYKLYDLTPAEIDLIEEETSK
;
A
#
# COMPACT_ATOMS: atom_id res chain seq x y z
N MET A 1 48.70 24.17 -32.02
CA MET A 1 49.30 25.21 -31.14
C MET A 1 50.61 24.65 -30.61
N ASN A 2 51.71 25.40 -30.67
CA ASN A 2 52.99 25.00 -30.07
C ASN A 2 53.06 25.60 -28.67
N ILE A 3 52.60 24.84 -27.66
CA ILE A 3 52.66 25.22 -26.26
C ILE A 3 53.93 24.56 -25.68
N SER A 4 54.89 25.36 -25.22
CA SER A 4 56.12 24.82 -24.62
C SER A 4 55.93 24.52 -23.13
N LEU A 5 56.77 23.62 -22.61
CA LEU A 5 56.82 23.31 -21.17
C LEU A 5 57.09 24.57 -20.33
N LYS A 6 57.90 25.48 -20.86
CA LYS A 6 58.20 26.77 -20.24
C LYS A 6 56.95 27.65 -20.11
N ASP A 7 56.11 27.69 -21.14
CA ASP A 7 54.85 28.46 -21.12
C ASP A 7 53.89 27.93 -20.05
N LEU A 8 53.87 26.62 -19.81
CA LEU A 8 53.05 26.01 -18.75
C LEU A 8 53.59 26.32 -17.34
N HIS A 9 54.90 26.29 -17.14
CA HIS A 9 55.52 26.61 -15.84
C HIS A 9 55.39 28.09 -15.44
N GLU A 10 55.11 28.96 -16.39
CA GLU A 10 54.85 30.38 -16.14
C GLU A 10 53.45 30.62 -15.53
N ILE A 11 52.52 29.66 -15.65
CA ILE A 11 51.21 29.72 -15.01
C ILE A 11 51.33 29.31 -13.53
N LYS A 12 51.18 30.28 -12.63
CA LYS A 12 51.35 30.10 -11.17
C LYS A 12 50.15 30.58 -10.34
N ASN A 13 49.23 31.29 -10.97
CA ASN A 13 48.03 31.86 -10.37
C ASN A 13 47.01 32.22 -11.47
N GLU A 14 45.83 32.65 -11.06
CA GLU A 14 44.75 33.02 -11.98
C GLU A 14 45.15 34.11 -12.99
N SER A 15 45.91 35.13 -12.59
CA SER A 15 46.34 36.21 -13.49
C SER A 15 47.26 35.69 -14.61
N SER A 16 48.24 34.86 -14.27
CA SER A 16 49.13 34.21 -15.24
C SER A 16 48.41 33.20 -16.14
N LEU A 17 47.33 32.56 -15.65
CA LEU A 17 46.47 31.70 -16.46
C LEU A 17 45.73 32.53 -17.52
N ILE A 18 45.17 33.67 -17.14
CA ILE A 18 44.48 34.57 -18.06
C ILE A 18 45.44 35.10 -19.13
N GLU A 19 46.67 35.47 -18.76
CA GLU A 19 47.71 35.87 -19.71
C GLU A 19 48.07 34.74 -20.68
N PHE A 20 48.20 33.50 -20.19
CA PHE A 20 48.40 32.33 -21.03
C PHE A 20 47.24 32.10 -22.02
N LEU A 21 45.98 32.19 -21.55
CA LEU A 21 44.79 32.07 -22.40
C LEU A 21 44.80 33.12 -23.52
N LYS A 22 45.21 34.36 -23.22
CA LYS A 22 45.33 35.45 -24.20
C LYS A 22 46.45 35.22 -25.20
N GLU A 23 47.67 35.01 -24.72
CA GLU A 23 48.87 35.06 -25.57
C GLU A 23 49.15 33.74 -26.29
N LYS A 24 48.89 32.60 -25.64
CA LYS A 24 49.26 31.28 -26.16
C LYS A 24 48.10 30.57 -26.82
N LEU A 25 46.87 30.76 -26.33
CA LEU A 25 45.65 30.23 -26.95
C LEU A 25 44.91 31.24 -27.84
N ASN A 26 45.41 32.47 -27.94
CA ASN A 26 44.85 33.55 -28.78
C ASN A 26 43.37 33.84 -28.48
N ILE A 27 42.99 33.75 -27.20
CA ILE A 27 41.62 33.98 -26.74
C ILE A 27 41.41 35.49 -26.48
N PRO A 28 40.40 36.14 -27.08
CA PRO A 28 40.21 37.59 -26.99
C PRO A 28 39.61 38.03 -25.64
N ILE A 29 40.39 37.95 -24.57
CA ILE A 29 39.97 38.35 -23.22
C ILE A 29 40.34 39.82 -22.95
N PRO A 30 39.42 40.70 -22.51
CA PRO A 30 39.73 42.10 -22.18
C PRO A 30 40.71 42.25 -21.01
N ASN A 31 41.43 43.38 -20.94
CA ASN A 31 42.42 43.62 -19.88
C ASN A 31 41.75 43.91 -18.54
N GLY A 32 42.29 43.32 -17.45
CA GLY A 32 41.80 43.54 -16.08
C GLY A 32 40.56 42.73 -15.68
N VAL A 33 40.17 41.73 -16.47
CA VAL A 33 39.01 40.87 -16.21
C VAL A 33 39.43 39.63 -15.41
N ALA A 34 38.66 39.23 -14.39
CA ALA A 34 38.91 38.02 -13.59
C ALA A 34 38.38 36.75 -14.30
N LEU A 35 38.85 35.56 -13.92
CA LEU A 35 38.43 34.32 -14.57
C LEU A 35 36.94 34.06 -14.35
N GLU A 36 36.45 34.41 -13.17
CA GLU A 36 35.04 34.31 -12.79
C GLU A 36 34.10 35.21 -13.59
N ASP A 37 34.60 36.29 -14.20
CA ASP A 37 33.80 37.17 -15.07
C ASP A 37 33.62 36.60 -16.48
N ILE A 38 34.51 35.69 -16.89
CA ILE A 38 34.57 35.12 -18.25
C ILE A 38 34.37 33.60 -18.26
N SER A 39 33.90 33.04 -17.15
CA SER A 39 33.60 31.61 -17.05
C SER A 39 32.40 31.35 -16.16
N SER A 40 31.62 30.34 -16.52
CA SER A 40 30.51 29.88 -15.70
C SER A 40 30.92 28.65 -14.90
N LYS A 41 30.48 28.57 -13.64
CA LYS A 41 30.74 27.40 -12.81
C LYS A 41 29.99 26.20 -13.40
N TYR A 42 30.74 25.20 -13.85
CA TYR A 42 30.19 23.95 -14.33
C TYR A 42 30.05 23.03 -13.12
N SER A 43 28.83 22.66 -12.75
CA SER A 43 28.62 21.88 -11.52
C SER A 43 29.28 20.50 -11.62
N ASN A 44 29.86 20.00 -10.51
CA ASN A 44 30.42 18.65 -10.45
C ASN A 44 29.37 17.57 -10.79
N TYR A 45 28.09 17.88 -10.59
CA TYR A 45 26.96 17.02 -10.95
C TYR A 45 26.72 16.97 -12.47
N ALA A 46 26.88 18.10 -13.17
CA ALA A 46 26.79 18.17 -14.64
C ALA A 46 27.92 17.42 -15.37
N LEU A 47 28.97 17.01 -14.63
CA LEU A 47 30.11 16.23 -15.10
C LEU A 47 29.93 14.71 -14.92
N GLY A 48 28.82 14.25 -14.30
CA GLY A 48 28.51 12.83 -14.10
C GLY A 48 29.55 12.08 -13.26
N LEU A 49 30.21 12.79 -12.33
CA LEU A 49 31.26 12.21 -11.50
C LEU A 49 30.66 11.48 -10.29
N ASN A 50 31.11 10.25 -10.04
CA ASN A 50 30.79 9.51 -8.83
C ASN A 50 31.43 10.16 -7.58
N GLU A 51 31.01 9.73 -6.38
CA GLU A 51 31.43 10.35 -5.11
C GLU A 51 32.95 10.34 -4.88
N SER A 52 33.66 9.35 -5.42
CA SER A 52 35.12 9.25 -5.34
C SER A 52 35.81 10.28 -6.25
N ASN A 53 35.34 10.38 -7.50
CA ASN A 53 35.88 11.32 -8.50
C ASN A 53 35.53 12.77 -8.16
N SER A 54 34.35 13.04 -7.58
CA SER A 54 33.94 14.39 -7.18
C SER A 54 34.81 14.98 -6.08
N LYS A 55 35.42 14.14 -5.23
CA LYS A 55 36.34 14.59 -4.15
C LYS A 55 37.69 15.07 -4.68
N GLN A 56 38.06 14.70 -5.91
CA GLN A 56 39.33 15.11 -6.53
C GLN A 56 39.19 16.40 -7.35
N VAL A 57 37.98 16.81 -7.72
CA VAL A 57 37.72 18.05 -8.48
C VAL A 57 37.35 19.18 -7.53
N LEU A 58 38.23 20.18 -7.43
CA LEU A 58 38.04 21.38 -6.61
C LEU A 58 37.00 22.32 -7.25
N ASP A 59 37.18 22.59 -8.54
CA ASP A 59 36.21 23.34 -9.34
C ASP A 59 36.33 22.97 -10.83
N CYS A 60 35.24 23.20 -11.55
CA CYS A 60 35.20 23.17 -13.00
C CYS A 60 34.51 24.43 -13.50
N LYS A 61 35.13 25.11 -14.46
CA LYS A 61 34.61 26.33 -15.07
C LYS A 61 34.64 26.21 -16.58
N GLU A 62 33.53 26.56 -17.24
CA GLU A 62 33.48 26.65 -18.69
C GLU A 62 33.69 28.09 -19.13
N LEU A 63 34.72 28.33 -19.93
CA LEU A 63 35.02 29.67 -20.44
C LEU A 63 33.90 30.12 -21.39
N SER A 64 33.41 31.34 -21.17
CA SER A 64 32.28 31.96 -21.89
C SER A 64 32.64 33.41 -22.23
N LEU A 65 33.22 33.63 -23.40
CA LEU A 65 33.70 34.96 -23.84
C LEU A 65 32.54 35.92 -24.15
N THR A 66 31.37 35.36 -24.47
CA THR A 66 30.10 36.05 -24.62
C THR A 66 29.11 35.44 -23.64
N PRO A 67 28.34 36.24 -22.87
CA PRO A 67 27.35 35.72 -21.94
C PRO A 67 26.38 34.77 -22.63
N GLY A 68 26.31 33.52 -22.16
CA GLY A 68 25.43 32.48 -22.70
C GLY A 68 25.98 31.72 -23.92
N GLN A 69 27.22 31.95 -24.35
CA GLN A 69 27.87 31.14 -25.39
C GLN A 69 29.09 30.37 -24.84
N PRO A 70 28.97 29.04 -24.67
CA PRO A 70 30.07 28.21 -24.20
C PRO A 70 31.16 28.12 -25.28
N SER A 71 32.42 28.25 -24.86
CA SER A 71 33.58 28.14 -25.77
C SER A 71 34.05 26.70 -25.99
N GLY A 72 33.51 25.73 -25.24
CA GLY A 72 34.01 24.36 -25.19
C GLY A 72 35.33 24.21 -24.41
N ILE A 73 35.89 25.29 -23.85
CA ILE A 73 37.10 25.23 -23.03
C ILE A 73 36.69 25.07 -21.56
N LEU A 74 36.98 23.90 -21.00
CA LEU A 74 36.76 23.56 -19.60
C LEU A 74 38.08 23.69 -18.83
N ILE A 75 38.07 24.54 -17.82
CA ILE A 75 39.16 24.68 -16.86
C ILE A 75 38.78 23.87 -15.63
N ILE A 76 39.58 22.87 -15.31
CA ILE A 76 39.32 21.94 -14.21
C ILE A 76 40.46 22.00 -13.22
N ARG A 77 40.16 22.34 -11.97
CA ARG A 77 41.13 22.33 -10.88
C ARG A 77 40.98 21.04 -10.08
N PHE A 78 42.09 20.33 -9.93
CA PHE A 78 42.18 19.08 -9.19
C PHE A 78 42.95 19.28 -7.89
N LEU A 79 42.61 18.46 -6.90
CA LEU A 79 43.30 18.42 -5.61
C LEU A 79 44.76 17.94 -5.77
N ASN A 80 45.02 17.04 -6.72
CA ASN A 80 46.36 16.55 -7.09
C ASN A 80 46.39 16.14 -8.59
N ASP A 81 47.56 15.74 -9.09
CA ASP A 81 47.79 15.36 -10.49
C ASP A 81 47.53 13.87 -10.78
N LEU A 82 46.99 13.11 -9.83
CA LEU A 82 46.61 11.70 -9.98
C LEU A 82 45.13 11.58 -10.38
N GLY A 83 44.79 10.58 -11.20
CA GLY A 83 43.39 10.22 -11.48
C GLY A 83 42.62 11.13 -12.45
N TYR A 84 43.25 12.16 -13.02
CA TYR A 84 42.57 13.06 -13.96
C TYR A 84 42.08 12.37 -15.24
N SER A 85 42.74 11.31 -15.72
CA SER A 85 42.38 10.62 -16.97
C SER A 85 41.02 9.89 -16.86
N SER A 86 40.75 9.23 -15.74
CA SER A 86 39.45 8.59 -15.48
C SER A 86 38.34 9.63 -15.32
N ILE A 87 38.65 10.78 -14.73
CA ILE A 87 37.71 11.90 -14.58
C ILE A 87 37.38 12.51 -15.96
N LEU A 88 38.38 12.76 -16.81
CA LEU A 88 38.15 13.26 -18.17
C LEU A 88 37.33 12.28 -19.02
N HIS A 89 37.53 10.97 -18.86
CA HIS A 89 36.72 9.96 -19.52
C HIS A 89 35.24 9.98 -19.04
N ALA A 90 35.02 10.07 -17.73
CA ALA A 90 33.67 10.19 -17.17
C ALA A 90 32.94 11.46 -17.66
N ILE A 91 33.66 12.58 -17.76
CA ILE A 91 33.15 13.83 -18.32
C ILE A 91 32.78 13.64 -19.80
N SER A 92 33.63 12.99 -20.59
CA SER A 92 33.37 12.70 -22.00
C SER A 92 32.07 11.91 -22.20
N ASN A 93 31.91 10.82 -21.44
CA ASN A 93 30.70 10.00 -21.48
C ASN A 93 29.46 10.79 -21.10
N THR A 94 29.57 11.65 -20.08
CA THR A 94 28.45 12.51 -19.66
C THR A 94 28.08 13.52 -20.73
N LEU A 95 29.05 14.16 -21.38
CA LEU A 95 28.80 15.09 -22.49
C LEU A 95 28.13 14.37 -23.67
N ARG A 96 28.56 13.15 -23.98
CA ARG A 96 27.95 12.30 -25.01
C ARG A 96 26.50 11.95 -24.68
N LEU A 97 26.20 11.59 -23.43
CA LEU A 97 24.82 11.33 -22.95
C LEU A 97 23.95 12.59 -23.00
N GLN A 98 24.53 13.78 -22.82
CA GLN A 98 23.84 15.06 -22.97
C GLN A 98 23.63 15.49 -24.44
N GLY A 99 24.02 14.65 -25.41
CA GLY A 99 23.91 14.96 -26.84
C GLY A 99 24.90 16.03 -27.32
N LYS A 100 25.91 16.36 -26.50
CA LYS A 100 26.99 17.28 -26.88
C LYS A 100 28.12 16.50 -27.55
N ASN A 101 28.70 17.07 -28.60
CA ASN A 101 29.87 16.48 -29.23
C ASN A 101 31.11 16.71 -28.35
N HIS A 102 31.64 15.63 -27.78
CA HIS A 102 32.78 15.69 -26.87
C HIS A 102 34.07 16.15 -27.58
N GLU A 103 34.17 16.02 -28.91
CA GLU A 103 35.32 16.50 -29.68
C GLU A 103 35.45 18.03 -29.75
N ASP A 104 34.36 18.75 -29.45
CA ASP A 104 34.34 20.21 -29.39
C ASP A 104 34.96 20.75 -28.10
N PHE A 105 35.24 19.88 -27.12
CA PHE A 105 35.74 20.28 -25.82
C PHE A 105 37.28 20.24 -25.73
N ARG A 106 37.84 21.23 -25.03
CA ARG A 106 39.25 21.30 -24.65
C ARG A 106 39.35 21.42 -23.14
N PHE A 107 40.24 20.65 -22.54
CA PHE A 107 40.43 20.60 -21.10
C PHE A 107 41.76 21.25 -20.72
N ILE A 108 41.70 22.20 -19.80
CA ILE A 108 42.86 22.79 -19.13
C ILE A 108 42.84 22.28 -17.69
N CYS A 109 43.72 21.33 -17.38
CA CYS A 109 43.77 20.65 -16.10
C CYS A 109 44.85 21.28 -15.22
N LEU A 110 44.43 21.81 -14.07
CA LEU A 110 45.25 22.57 -13.14
C LEU A 110 45.24 21.91 -11.76
N THR A 111 46.29 22.11 -10.99
CA THR A 111 46.30 21.78 -9.55
C THR A 111 45.60 22.85 -8.71
N GLU A 112 45.50 22.64 -7.40
CA GLU A 112 44.99 23.65 -6.46
C GLU A 112 45.74 25.00 -6.57
N ASN A 113 47.03 24.96 -6.93
CA ASN A 113 47.90 26.12 -7.02
C ASN A 113 47.96 26.74 -8.43
N TYR A 114 46.97 26.45 -9.29
CA TYR A 114 46.91 26.92 -10.69
C TYR A 114 48.10 26.50 -11.57
N GLN A 115 48.98 25.61 -11.09
CA GLN A 115 49.97 25.02 -11.96
C GLN A 115 49.28 24.03 -12.90
N PRO A 116 49.36 24.22 -14.23
CA PRO A 116 48.82 23.27 -15.17
C PRO A 116 49.59 21.97 -15.06
N PHE A 117 48.90 20.86 -15.28
CA PHE A 117 49.57 19.57 -15.47
C PHE A 117 49.24 18.93 -16.80
N ALA A 118 48.08 19.25 -17.40
CA ALA A 118 47.73 18.82 -18.74
C ALA A 118 46.87 19.85 -19.49
N ILE A 119 47.10 19.97 -20.79
CA ILE A 119 46.12 20.51 -21.73
C ILE A 119 45.74 19.35 -22.65
N ALA A 120 44.46 19.01 -22.72
CA ALA A 120 44.03 17.81 -23.42
C ALA A 120 42.69 17.98 -24.15
N TYR A 121 42.39 17.04 -25.03
CA TYR A 121 41.10 16.90 -25.69
C TYR A 121 40.82 15.43 -26.00
N ILE A 122 39.57 15.08 -26.26
CA ILE A 122 39.15 13.70 -26.51
C ILE A 122 38.66 13.58 -27.95
N LYS A 123 38.95 12.45 -28.59
CA LYS A 123 38.42 12.09 -29.91
C LYS A 123 38.00 10.63 -29.94
N ASP A 124 37.13 10.30 -30.89
CA ASP A 124 36.80 8.92 -31.18
C ASP A 124 38.02 8.18 -31.76
N ALA A 125 38.23 6.93 -31.31
CA ALA A 125 39.33 6.09 -31.80
C ALA A 125 39.13 5.76 -33.29
N LYS A 126 40.16 6.00 -34.11
CA LYS A 126 40.05 5.84 -35.58
C LYS A 126 39.99 4.38 -36.08
N ASN A 127 40.14 3.37 -35.22
CA ASN A 127 40.45 2.00 -35.65
C ASN A 127 39.93 0.86 -34.75
N SER A 128 38.83 1.05 -34.01
CA SER A 128 38.21 -0.05 -33.26
C SER A 128 36.71 -0.15 -33.56
N ASP A 129 36.20 -1.37 -33.67
CA ASP A 129 34.76 -1.69 -33.71
C ASP A 129 34.06 -1.44 -32.35
N SER A 130 34.75 -0.79 -31.41
CA SER A 130 34.29 -0.38 -30.08
C SER A 130 34.13 1.14 -30.00
N SER A 131 33.19 1.60 -29.17
CA SER A 131 32.90 3.02 -28.90
C SER A 131 33.99 3.74 -28.08
N ASP A 132 35.26 3.38 -28.29
CA ASP A 132 36.38 3.82 -27.46
C ASP A 132 36.80 5.25 -27.79
N THR A 133 37.10 6.03 -26.75
CA THR A 133 37.60 7.40 -26.88
C THR A 133 39.07 7.49 -26.49
N GLU A 134 39.84 8.27 -27.23
CA GLU A 134 41.27 8.47 -27.02
C GLU A 134 41.53 9.88 -26.45
N LEU A 135 42.36 9.94 -25.40
CA LEU A 135 42.80 11.19 -24.81
C LEU A 135 44.05 11.72 -25.52
N TYR A 136 43.97 12.92 -26.09
CA TYR A 136 45.06 13.61 -26.75
C TYR A 136 45.59 14.72 -25.85
N ILE A 137 46.85 14.61 -25.44
CA ILE A 137 47.53 15.61 -24.60
C ILE A 137 48.32 16.57 -25.51
N LEU A 138 47.98 17.86 -25.47
CA LEU A 138 48.64 18.93 -26.20
C LEU A 138 49.91 19.43 -25.50
N ALA A 139 49.92 19.44 -24.16
CA ALA A 139 51.07 19.83 -23.36
C ALA A 139 50.94 19.29 -21.91
N TRP A 140 52.08 19.00 -21.25
CA TRP A 140 52.17 18.33 -19.94
C TRP A 140 53.34 18.90 -19.11
N THR A 141 53.24 18.99 -17.77
CA THR A 141 54.28 19.66 -16.94
C THR A 141 55.28 18.77 -16.20
N GLN A 142 55.11 17.44 -16.17
CA GLN A 142 56.14 16.57 -15.57
C GLN A 142 57.29 16.33 -16.56
N GLU A 143 58.53 16.63 -16.13
CA GLU A 143 59.76 16.48 -16.92
C GLU A 143 60.17 15.02 -17.10
N LYS A 144 59.51 14.32 -18.02
CA LYS A 144 60.12 13.30 -18.89
C LYS A 144 59.10 12.92 -19.95
N VAL A 145 59.57 13.00 -21.19
CA VAL A 145 58.84 12.85 -22.45
C VAL A 145 58.15 14.13 -22.91
N THR A 146 58.85 14.90 -23.74
CA THR A 146 58.25 15.74 -24.77
C THR A 146 57.49 14.82 -25.72
N ILE A 147 56.25 14.48 -25.37
CA ILE A 147 55.32 13.84 -26.30
C ILE A 147 54.72 14.97 -27.16
N SER A 148 55.49 15.45 -28.14
CA SER A 148 54.86 15.88 -29.39
C SER A 148 54.66 14.60 -30.20
N THR A 149 53.61 13.86 -29.90
CA THR A 149 53.29 12.67 -30.69
C THR A 149 51.80 12.68 -31.03
N ASN A 150 51.53 12.24 -32.25
CA ASN A 150 50.26 11.61 -32.60
C ASN A 150 50.20 10.19 -32.02
N THR A 151 50.65 9.94 -30.78
CA THR A 151 50.49 8.60 -30.18
C THR A 151 49.28 8.59 -29.26
N ASN A 152 48.22 7.98 -29.79
CA ASN A 152 47.04 7.53 -29.09
C ASN A 152 47.42 6.93 -27.73
N HIS A 153 47.06 7.61 -26.64
CA HIS A 153 46.98 6.96 -25.34
C HIS A 153 45.64 6.21 -25.32
N VAL A 154 45.68 4.93 -25.68
CA VAL A 154 44.60 4.00 -25.33
C VAL A 154 44.59 3.90 -23.81
N ILE A 155 43.46 4.29 -23.22
CA ILE A 155 43.24 4.32 -21.77
C ILE A 155 43.39 2.87 -21.26
N PRO A 156 44.36 2.54 -20.39
CA PRO A 156 44.48 1.19 -19.87
C PRO A 156 43.35 0.92 -18.86
N ASP A 157 42.56 -0.11 -19.13
CA ASP A 157 41.66 -0.74 -18.16
C ASP A 157 42.46 -1.37 -17.02
N ILE A 158 42.84 -0.57 -16.02
CA ILE A 158 43.33 -1.08 -14.74
C ILE A 158 42.58 -0.38 -13.62
N PHE A 159 41.29 -0.69 -13.56
CA PHE A 159 40.57 -1.08 -12.34
C PHE A 159 39.39 -1.94 -12.81
N ILE A 160 39.66 -3.22 -13.08
CA ILE A 160 38.60 -4.21 -13.24
C ILE A 160 38.01 -4.44 -11.84
N HIS A 161 36.99 -3.65 -11.50
CA HIS A 161 35.85 -4.19 -10.79
C HIS A 161 34.68 -4.13 -11.76
N GLN A 162 34.43 -5.30 -12.36
CA GLN A 162 33.17 -5.78 -12.93
C GLN A 162 32.39 -4.77 -13.79
N GLN A 163 32.29 -5.08 -15.09
CA GLN A 163 31.15 -4.65 -15.90
C GLN A 163 29.86 -5.10 -15.18
N GLU A 164 29.31 -4.25 -14.34
CA GLU A 164 27.87 -4.21 -14.16
C GLU A 164 27.33 -3.47 -15.38
N GLU A 165 26.44 -4.13 -16.13
CA GLU A 165 25.47 -3.44 -16.98
C GLU A 165 25.01 -2.17 -16.24
N LEU A 166 24.84 -1.03 -16.93
CA LEU A 166 24.26 0.19 -16.35
C LEU A 166 22.86 -0.14 -15.81
N GLN A 167 22.82 -0.69 -14.61
CA GLN A 167 21.63 -1.12 -13.95
C GLN A 167 21.04 0.15 -13.38
N ILE A 168 19.89 0.57 -13.89
CA ILE A 168 19.14 1.71 -13.36
C ILE A 168 19.03 1.52 -11.86
N THR A 169 19.71 2.38 -11.10
CA THR A 169 19.64 2.31 -9.65
C THR A 169 18.48 3.15 -9.17
N SER A 170 17.95 2.79 -8.00
CA SER A 170 16.90 3.61 -7.39
C SER A 170 17.38 5.02 -7.07
N GLU A 171 18.68 5.20 -6.80
CA GLU A 171 19.25 6.51 -6.48
C GLU A 171 19.25 7.44 -7.70
N ASP A 172 19.66 6.93 -8.87
CA ASP A 172 19.69 7.71 -10.11
C ASP A 172 18.29 8.25 -10.46
N LEU A 173 17.29 7.38 -10.36
CA LEU A 173 15.91 7.75 -10.64
C LEU A 173 15.34 8.71 -9.57
N LEU A 174 15.68 8.54 -8.28
CA LEU A 174 15.29 9.50 -7.23
C LEU A 174 15.84 10.90 -7.51
N VAL A 175 17.12 11.00 -7.86
CA VAL A 175 17.76 12.30 -8.14
C VAL A 175 17.15 12.94 -9.39
N LYS A 176 16.87 12.16 -10.44
CA LYS A 176 16.19 12.66 -11.64
C LYS A 176 14.84 13.29 -11.31
N LEU A 177 14.02 12.65 -10.48
CA LEU A 177 12.73 13.21 -10.04
C LEU A 177 12.92 14.51 -9.26
N GLU A 178 13.90 14.56 -8.36
CA GLU A 178 14.23 15.74 -7.54
C GLU A 178 14.80 16.92 -8.34
N MET A 179 15.48 16.67 -9.46
CA MET A 179 15.95 17.71 -10.37
C MET A 179 14.83 18.34 -11.21
N ILE A 180 13.84 17.53 -11.60
CA ILE A 180 12.75 17.97 -12.47
C ILE A 180 11.65 18.68 -11.67
N GLY A 181 11.35 18.20 -10.46
CA GLY A 181 10.25 18.72 -9.66
C GLY A 181 10.64 19.80 -8.65
N THR A 182 9.68 20.66 -8.32
CA THR A 182 9.76 21.61 -7.21
C THR A 182 9.18 20.95 -5.95
N PRO A 183 9.79 21.09 -4.75
CA PRO A 183 9.23 20.54 -3.52
C PRO A 183 7.79 21.00 -3.28
N LEU A 184 6.87 20.06 -3.02
CA LEU A 184 5.45 20.33 -2.82
C LEU A 184 5.19 21.41 -1.75
N GLY A 185 5.98 21.43 -0.69
CA GLY A 185 5.86 22.41 0.41
C GLY A 185 6.31 23.83 0.05
N GLU A 186 6.85 24.06 -1.15
CA GLU A 186 7.08 25.40 -1.73
C GLU A 186 5.89 25.84 -2.60
N LEU A 187 5.08 24.88 -3.08
CA LEU A 187 3.92 25.14 -3.95
C LEU A 187 2.63 25.36 -3.17
N CYS A 188 2.51 24.77 -1.98
CA CYS A 188 1.27 24.77 -1.21
C CYS A 188 1.48 24.50 0.28
N ASP A 189 0.54 24.97 1.09
CA ASP A 189 0.50 24.69 2.52
C ASP A 189 -0.03 23.28 2.78
N ILE A 190 0.66 22.57 3.66
CA ILE A 190 0.30 21.22 4.09
C ILE A 190 -0.09 21.27 5.56
N ASN A 191 -1.31 20.85 5.90
CA ASN A 191 -1.87 20.88 7.24
C ASN A 191 -2.23 19.47 7.73
N ASN A 192 -2.26 19.25 9.04
CA ASN A 192 -2.70 17.97 9.63
C ASN A 192 -4.20 18.05 9.90
N GLY A 193 -4.92 16.95 9.74
CA GLY A 193 -6.28 16.86 10.27
C GLY A 193 -6.32 17.00 11.78
N ILE A 194 -7.53 17.15 12.30
CA ILE A 194 -7.81 17.31 13.72
C ILE A 194 -8.08 15.95 14.38
N THR A 195 -7.90 15.89 15.69
CA THR A 195 -8.33 14.75 16.52
C THR A 195 -9.59 15.12 17.29
N THR A 196 -10.56 14.21 17.34
CA THR A 196 -11.73 14.37 18.21
C THR A 196 -11.43 14.00 19.66
N GLY A 197 -10.34 13.26 19.90
CA GLY A 197 -10.00 12.66 21.19
C GLY A 197 -10.92 11.52 21.64
N TYR A 198 -12.16 11.43 21.14
CA TYR A 198 -13.10 10.35 21.41
C TYR A 198 -14.17 10.26 20.31
N ASN A 199 -13.87 9.49 19.26
CA ASN A 199 -14.70 9.41 18.05
C ASN A 199 -16.19 9.08 18.31
N PRO A 200 -16.58 8.14 19.20
CA PRO A 200 -17.98 7.79 19.40
C PRO A 200 -18.88 8.96 19.82
N ALA A 201 -18.34 9.96 20.52
CA ALA A 201 -19.12 11.13 20.93
C ALA A 201 -19.35 12.12 19.79
N PHE A 202 -18.33 12.36 18.96
CA PHE A 202 -18.33 13.45 17.98
C PHE A 202 -18.64 13.01 16.56
N ILE A 203 -18.32 11.78 16.15
CA ILE A 203 -18.59 11.25 14.81
C ILE A 203 -19.89 10.47 14.85
N ILE A 204 -20.89 10.95 14.14
CA ILE A 204 -22.25 10.41 14.16
C ILE A 204 -22.65 9.87 12.77
N ASN A 205 -23.58 8.91 12.77
CA ASN A 205 -24.20 8.42 11.54
C ASN A 205 -25.35 9.34 11.09
N ASP A 206 -25.95 9.04 9.92
CA ASP A 206 -27.06 9.83 9.39
C ASP A 206 -28.32 9.74 10.25
N GLU A 207 -28.58 8.60 10.90
CA GLU A 207 -29.74 8.41 11.78
C GLU A 207 -29.69 9.35 12.99
N ILE A 208 -28.56 9.38 13.70
CA ILE A 208 -28.33 10.27 14.84
C ILE A 208 -28.35 11.73 14.37
N ARG A 209 -27.69 12.06 13.25
CA ARG A 209 -27.75 13.41 12.66
C ARG A 209 -29.19 13.85 12.43
N ASN A 210 -29.97 13.04 11.74
CA ASN A 210 -31.34 13.38 11.36
C ASN A 210 -32.21 13.57 12.60
N ARG A 211 -32.04 12.74 13.64
CA ARG A 211 -32.73 12.93 14.91
C ARG A 211 -32.36 14.24 15.58
N LEU A 212 -31.07 14.53 15.73
CA LEU A 212 -30.59 15.75 16.40
C LEU A 212 -31.16 17.02 15.75
N ILE A 213 -31.15 17.06 14.41
CA ILE A 213 -31.68 18.18 13.62
C ILE A 213 -33.22 18.24 13.67
N THR A 214 -33.89 17.09 13.64
CA THR A 214 -35.37 17.04 13.71
C THR A 214 -35.89 17.51 15.06
N GLU A 215 -35.21 17.11 16.16
CA GLU A 215 -35.59 17.54 17.50
C GLU A 215 -35.28 19.03 17.70
N HIS A 216 -34.11 19.51 17.25
CA HIS A 216 -33.73 20.94 17.33
C HIS A 216 -32.96 21.36 16.08
N GLN A 217 -33.60 22.16 15.22
CA GLN A 217 -33.05 22.57 13.93
C GLN A 217 -31.70 23.32 14.04
N ASP A 218 -31.48 24.08 15.11
CA ASP A 218 -30.24 24.84 15.36
C ASP A 218 -29.00 23.93 15.45
N CYS A 219 -29.16 22.61 15.68
CA CYS A 219 -28.05 21.66 15.65
C CYS A 219 -27.38 21.56 14.27
N GLU A 220 -28.11 21.87 13.19
CA GLU A 220 -27.56 21.85 11.82
C GLU A 220 -26.36 22.79 11.66
N ASP A 221 -26.31 23.88 12.44
CA ASP A 221 -25.21 24.84 12.39
C ASP A 221 -23.88 24.27 12.88
N ILE A 222 -23.92 23.26 13.75
CA ILE A 222 -22.73 22.64 14.35
C ILE A 222 -22.53 21.19 13.90
N ILE A 223 -23.44 20.59 13.13
CA ILE A 223 -23.21 19.28 12.50
C ILE A 223 -22.63 19.50 11.10
N LYS A 224 -21.37 19.09 10.90
CA LYS A 224 -20.63 19.28 9.65
C LYS A 224 -20.24 17.96 9.01
N LEU A 225 -19.86 18.00 7.74
CA LEU A 225 -19.21 16.88 7.08
C LEU A 225 -17.76 16.76 7.58
N GLY A 226 -17.30 15.53 7.73
CA GLY A 226 -15.95 15.20 8.14
C GLY A 226 -15.32 14.12 7.27
N ILE A 227 -14.03 14.27 6.97
CA ILE A 227 -13.20 13.31 6.23
C ILE A 227 -12.29 12.61 7.25
N GLY A 228 -12.53 11.32 7.45
CA GLY A 228 -11.78 10.51 8.42
C GLY A 228 -10.72 9.62 7.79
N LYS A 229 -10.54 8.42 8.35
CA LYS A 229 -9.69 7.39 7.74
C LYS A 229 -10.25 6.97 6.38
N HIS A 230 -9.37 6.89 5.39
CA HIS A 230 -9.68 6.45 4.04
C HIS A 230 -10.12 4.99 4.05
N GLN A 231 -11.31 4.73 3.51
CA GLN A 231 -11.81 3.39 3.27
C GLN A 231 -11.90 3.17 1.77
N GLU A 232 -11.16 2.18 1.28
CA GLU A 232 -11.35 1.37 0.05
C GLU A 232 -11.51 2.08 -1.31
N ARG A 233 -11.72 3.40 -1.37
CA ARG A 233 -11.86 4.18 -2.59
C ARG A 233 -10.55 4.91 -2.88
N ARG A 234 -10.19 5.10 -4.15
CA ARG A 234 -9.12 6.02 -4.60
C ARG A 234 -9.79 7.30 -5.14
N TRP A 235 -9.12 8.45 -5.11
CA TRP A 235 -9.52 9.73 -5.73
C TRP A 235 -10.65 10.55 -5.09
N LYS A 236 -11.74 9.95 -4.57
CA LYS A 236 -12.85 10.66 -3.89
C LYS A 236 -12.94 10.42 -2.37
N PRO A 237 -13.20 11.45 -1.53
CA PRO A 237 -13.36 11.27 -0.10
C PRO A 237 -14.64 10.51 0.26
N SER A 238 -14.63 9.88 1.43
CA SER A 238 -15.85 9.39 2.09
C SER A 238 -16.17 10.31 3.26
N TYR A 239 -17.41 10.78 3.34
CA TYR A 239 -17.86 11.71 4.36
C TYR A 239 -18.49 10.98 5.54
N LYS A 240 -18.33 11.58 6.71
CA LYS A 240 -19.06 11.26 7.93
C LYS A 240 -19.66 12.53 8.50
N ASN A 241 -20.65 12.41 9.38
CA ASN A 241 -21.15 13.56 10.11
C ASN A 241 -20.33 13.75 11.39
N ILE A 242 -19.99 14.99 11.71
CA ILE A 242 -19.29 15.36 12.94
C ILE A 242 -20.05 16.46 13.68
N ILE A 243 -20.21 16.29 14.99
CA ILE A 243 -20.59 17.37 15.91
C ILE A 243 -19.36 18.27 16.09
N TRP A 244 -19.37 19.40 15.41
CA TRP A 244 -18.29 20.38 15.33
C TRP A 244 -18.57 21.59 16.23
N ILE A 245 -18.02 21.54 17.45
CA ILE A 245 -18.06 22.66 18.40
C ILE A 245 -16.63 23.18 18.59
N PRO A 246 -16.17 24.15 17.76
CA PRO A 246 -14.88 24.81 17.95
C PRO A 246 -14.67 25.35 19.37
N SER A 247 -13.42 25.36 19.82
CA SER A 247 -13.05 25.96 21.10
C SER A 247 -13.49 27.41 21.23
N SER A 248 -13.91 27.81 22.44
CA SER A 248 -14.23 29.19 22.82
C SER A 248 -13.09 30.20 22.61
N LYS A 249 -11.84 29.74 22.45
CA LYS A 249 -10.70 30.59 22.03
C LYS A 249 -10.80 31.09 20.58
N SER A 250 -11.54 30.36 19.75
CA SER A 250 -11.63 30.54 18.28
C SER A 250 -12.94 31.19 17.87
N LYS A 251 -14.02 30.76 18.52
CA LYS A 251 -15.38 31.18 18.23
C LYS A 251 -16.00 31.67 19.53
N ASN A 252 -16.57 32.87 19.48
CA ASN A 252 -17.26 33.45 20.62
C ASN A 252 -18.66 32.83 20.71
N TRP A 253 -18.82 31.84 21.59
CA TRP A 253 -20.09 31.23 21.93
C TRP A 253 -20.78 32.00 23.06
N GLN A 254 -22.07 31.73 23.27
CA GLN A 254 -22.82 32.30 24.39
C GLN A 254 -22.21 31.93 25.75
N TRP A 255 -21.59 30.75 25.85
CA TRP A 255 -20.92 30.27 27.05
C TRP A 255 -19.45 30.69 27.19
N SER A 256 -18.85 31.32 26.17
CA SER A 256 -17.40 31.62 26.16
C SER A 256 -16.95 32.58 27.27
N ASN A 257 -17.85 33.45 27.75
CA ASN A 257 -17.56 34.43 28.80
C ASN A 257 -18.14 34.03 30.17
N ALA A 258 -18.58 32.78 30.32
CA ALA A 258 -19.12 32.30 31.59
C ALA A 258 -18.05 32.34 32.70
N ILE A 259 -18.45 32.74 33.91
CA ILE A 259 -17.55 32.86 35.07
C ILE A 259 -17.13 31.50 35.68
N SER A 260 -17.78 30.41 35.28
CA SER A 260 -17.45 29.03 35.68
C SER A 260 -17.89 28.01 34.63
N GLU A 261 -17.25 26.84 34.60
CA GLU A 261 -17.60 25.74 33.67
C GLU A 261 -19.04 25.26 33.88
N SER A 262 -19.54 25.20 35.12
CA SER A 262 -20.93 24.82 35.38
C SER A 262 -21.95 25.79 34.79
N ILE A 263 -21.66 27.10 34.82
CA ILE A 263 -22.52 28.10 34.16
C ILE A 263 -22.41 27.96 32.64
N ALA A 264 -21.21 27.75 32.11
CA ALA A 264 -20.99 27.50 30.70
C ALA A 264 -21.77 26.27 30.21
N GLU A 265 -21.78 25.20 31.00
CA GLU A 265 -22.46 23.94 30.71
C GLU A 265 -23.98 24.10 30.70
N ASN A 266 -24.54 24.85 31.66
CA ASN A 266 -25.97 25.18 31.66
C ASN A 266 -26.37 25.98 30.41
N ILE A 267 -25.58 26.99 30.03
CA ILE A 267 -25.82 27.76 28.81
C ILE A 267 -25.73 26.84 27.58
N PHE A 268 -24.75 25.94 27.53
CA PHE A 268 -24.61 24.95 26.45
C PHE A 268 -25.81 24.00 26.38
N GLN A 269 -26.30 23.50 27.52
CA GLN A 269 -27.51 22.67 27.61
C GLN A 269 -28.76 23.42 27.14
N GLU A 270 -28.90 24.70 27.46
CA GLU A 270 -30.01 25.52 26.99
C GLU A 270 -29.90 25.84 25.49
N THR A 271 -28.69 26.06 24.99
CA THR A 271 -28.44 26.42 23.58
C THR A 271 -28.57 25.22 22.64
N TYR A 272 -28.03 24.06 23.05
CA TYR A 272 -28.04 22.83 22.25
C TYR A 272 -28.47 21.62 23.10
N PRO A 273 -29.74 21.56 23.55
CA PRO A 273 -30.22 20.55 24.50
C PRO A 273 -30.05 19.12 24.02
N THR A 274 -30.27 18.85 22.74
CA THR A 274 -30.17 17.49 22.18
C THR A 274 -28.75 17.04 21.95
N ILE A 275 -27.87 17.95 21.54
CA ILE A 275 -26.43 17.67 21.44
C ILE A 275 -25.85 17.48 22.83
N SER A 276 -26.24 18.29 23.79
CA SER A 276 -25.80 18.13 25.18
C SER A 276 -26.25 16.79 25.76
N LYS A 277 -27.52 16.41 25.57
CA LYS A 277 -28.04 15.08 25.94
C LYS A 277 -27.31 13.95 25.21
N HIS A 278 -26.94 14.13 23.94
CA HIS A 278 -26.15 13.14 23.19
C HIS A 278 -24.74 12.99 23.78
N LEU A 279 -24.06 14.10 24.07
CA LEU A 279 -22.69 14.11 24.59
C LEU A 279 -22.62 13.67 26.06
N SER A 280 -23.69 13.87 26.85
CA SER A 280 -23.71 13.47 28.26
C SER A 280 -23.51 11.96 28.46
N ARG A 281 -23.81 11.16 27.43
CA ARG A 281 -23.61 9.70 27.38
C ARG A 281 -22.13 9.30 27.41
N TYR A 282 -21.25 10.23 27.11
CA TYR A 282 -19.80 10.03 27.00
C TYR A 282 -19.03 10.97 27.94
N THR A 283 -19.68 11.52 28.98
CA THR A 283 -19.14 12.61 29.81
C THR A 283 -17.78 12.27 30.38
N ASP A 284 -17.62 11.07 30.92
CA ASP A 284 -16.37 10.66 31.57
C ASP A 284 -15.25 10.53 30.52
N GLU A 285 -15.54 9.96 29.36
CA GLU A 285 -14.58 9.76 28.27
C GLU A 285 -14.16 11.10 27.65
N ILE A 286 -15.11 12.00 27.39
CA ILE A 286 -14.81 13.31 26.77
C ILE A 286 -14.08 14.25 27.73
N LYS A 287 -14.34 14.17 29.04
CA LYS A 287 -13.59 14.92 30.07
C LYS A 287 -12.16 14.42 30.22
N ASN A 288 -11.94 13.12 30.04
CA ASN A 288 -10.63 12.49 30.08
C ASN A 288 -9.80 12.65 28.78
N ARG A 289 -10.30 13.36 27.77
CA ARG A 289 -9.53 13.68 26.55
C ARG A 289 -8.28 14.51 26.88
N ASN A 290 -7.18 14.19 26.22
CA ASN A 290 -5.95 14.97 26.29
C ASN A 290 -6.20 16.45 25.94
N GLU A 291 -5.42 17.36 26.53
CA GLU A 291 -5.56 18.82 26.32
C GLU A 291 -5.47 19.23 24.84
N MET A 292 -4.66 18.51 24.04
CA MET A 292 -4.52 18.77 22.60
C MET A 292 -5.76 18.35 21.77
N SER A 293 -6.72 17.66 22.38
CA SER A 293 -7.91 17.11 21.75
C SER A 293 -9.21 17.75 22.27
N ARG A 294 -9.14 18.75 23.15
CA ARG A 294 -10.30 19.46 23.70
C ARG A 294 -10.15 20.98 23.58
N GLY A 295 -11.28 21.69 23.55
CA GLY A 295 -11.31 23.15 23.60
C GLY A 295 -11.18 23.68 25.03
N GLU A 296 -11.78 24.86 25.30
CA GLU A 296 -11.77 25.42 26.66
C GLU A 296 -12.67 24.61 27.59
N PHE A 297 -13.79 24.13 27.06
CA PHE A 297 -14.74 23.31 27.77
C PHE A 297 -14.72 21.86 27.25
N TYR A 298 -15.10 20.91 28.10
CA TYR A 298 -14.96 19.48 27.78
C TYR A 298 -15.81 19.01 26.59
N TRP A 299 -16.86 19.74 26.19
CA TRP A 299 -17.69 19.46 25.01
C TRP A 299 -17.13 20.08 23.71
N GLU A 300 -16.08 20.89 23.80
CA GLU A 300 -15.48 21.57 22.65
C GLU A 300 -14.34 20.74 22.03
N LEU A 301 -14.13 20.93 20.72
CA LEU A 301 -12.99 20.43 19.96
C LEU A 301 -11.87 21.49 19.95
N PRO A 302 -10.60 21.08 19.85
CA PRO A 302 -9.45 21.97 20.09
C PRO A 302 -9.39 23.12 19.09
N PHE A 303 -8.96 24.29 19.56
CA PHE A 303 -8.62 25.41 18.68
C PHE A 303 -7.31 25.10 17.95
N GLN A 304 -7.32 25.41 16.66
CA GLN A 304 -6.14 25.54 15.85
C GLN A 304 -6.49 26.64 14.81
N GLU A 305 -5.55 27.49 14.36
CA GLU A 305 -5.69 28.53 13.29
C GLU A 305 -6.09 27.94 11.89
N TYR A 306 -6.95 26.93 11.90
CA TYR A 306 -7.10 25.88 10.91
C TYR A 306 -8.42 26.00 10.15
N ASP A 307 -9.49 26.60 10.70
CA ASP A 307 -10.83 26.56 10.06
C ASP A 307 -10.88 27.16 8.65
N GLU A 308 -10.16 28.26 8.35
CA GLU A 308 -10.10 28.80 6.98
C GLU A 308 -9.23 27.96 6.02
N LYS A 309 -8.22 27.25 6.54
CA LYS A 309 -7.22 26.51 5.74
C LYS A 309 -7.70 25.15 5.25
N PHE A 310 -8.86 24.70 5.72
CA PHE A 310 -9.53 23.47 5.28
C PHE A 310 -10.83 23.75 4.53
N GLN A 311 -11.22 25.02 4.38
CA GLN A 311 -12.35 25.41 3.55
C GLN A 311 -11.95 25.46 2.08
N GLY A 312 -12.88 25.07 1.22
CA GLY A 312 -12.68 25.00 -0.22
C GLY A 312 -11.84 23.83 -0.73
N PRO A 313 -11.41 23.90 -2.01
CA PRO A 313 -10.71 22.83 -2.70
C PRO A 313 -9.42 22.39 -2.02
N LYS A 314 -9.32 21.09 -1.74
CA LYS A 314 -8.18 20.49 -1.06
C LYS A 314 -7.91 19.07 -1.50
N ILE A 315 -6.65 18.67 -1.43
CA ILE A 315 -6.21 17.28 -1.56
C ILE A 315 -5.94 16.72 -0.16
N THR A 316 -6.57 15.61 0.20
CA THR A 316 -6.27 14.89 1.45
C THR A 316 -5.47 13.62 1.16
N ILE A 317 -4.47 13.31 1.98
CA ILE A 317 -3.57 12.16 1.79
C ILE A 317 -3.37 11.41 3.09
N TYR A 318 -3.49 10.08 3.04
CA TYR A 318 -3.25 9.24 4.20
C TYR A 318 -1.77 8.97 4.40
N ASP A 319 -1.33 9.00 5.66
CA ASP A 319 0.05 8.72 6.01
C ASP A 319 0.48 7.25 5.82
N LYS A 320 -0.46 6.29 5.78
CA LYS A 320 -0.15 4.85 5.74
C LYS A 320 -0.31 4.22 4.35
N PRO A 321 0.57 3.28 3.97
CA PRO A 321 0.42 2.49 2.75
C PRO A 321 -0.87 1.66 2.68
N PRO A 322 -1.47 1.49 1.47
CA PRO A 322 -1.11 2.20 0.25
C PRO A 322 -1.39 3.70 0.38
N ILE A 323 -0.44 4.53 -0.05
CA ILE A 323 -0.60 5.99 0.02
C ILE A 323 -1.69 6.37 -0.99
N MET A 324 -2.75 6.99 -0.50
CA MET A 324 -3.91 7.37 -1.31
C MET A 324 -4.18 8.86 -1.12
N ALA A 325 -4.37 9.58 -2.22
CA ALA A 325 -4.75 10.98 -2.24
C ALA A 325 -6.16 11.17 -2.81
N PHE A 326 -6.89 12.14 -2.28
CA PHE A 326 -8.29 12.41 -2.60
C PHE A 326 -8.51 13.89 -2.80
N TYR A 327 -9.41 14.25 -3.69
CA TYR A 327 -9.77 15.63 -3.87
C TYR A 327 -11.17 15.93 -3.34
N ASP A 328 -11.25 16.92 -2.46
CA ASP A 328 -12.46 17.41 -1.86
C ASP A 328 -12.70 18.87 -2.29
N LYS A 329 -13.90 19.16 -2.79
CA LYS A 329 -14.36 20.52 -3.10
C LYS A 329 -15.28 21.10 -2.02
N SER A 330 -15.70 20.30 -1.05
CA SER A 330 -16.61 20.70 0.02
C SER A 330 -15.86 21.41 1.15
N ASP A 331 -16.59 21.90 2.15
CA ASP A 331 -16.02 22.45 3.39
C ASP A 331 -15.92 21.37 4.50
N ALA A 332 -15.76 20.10 4.11
CA ALA A 332 -15.64 19.02 5.08
C ALA A 332 -14.35 19.13 5.90
N ILE A 333 -14.48 18.83 7.19
CA ILE A 333 -13.41 18.92 8.18
C ILE A 333 -12.57 17.65 8.13
N VAL A 334 -11.24 17.74 8.12
CA VAL A 334 -10.39 16.54 8.13
C VAL A 334 -10.24 16.05 9.58
N ILE A 335 -11.00 15.02 9.94
CA ILE A 335 -11.19 14.52 11.31
C ILE A 335 -10.25 13.36 11.66
N ASN A 336 -8.99 13.46 11.25
CA ASN A 336 -7.95 12.50 11.59
C ASN A 336 -6.54 13.15 11.55
N PRO A 337 -5.76 13.14 12.65
CA PRO A 337 -4.44 13.78 12.68
C PRO A 337 -3.39 13.13 11.77
N TYR A 338 -3.66 11.93 11.27
CA TYR A 338 -2.83 11.18 10.32
C TYR A 338 -3.23 11.38 8.86
N VAL A 339 -4.22 12.24 8.60
CA VAL A 339 -4.60 12.65 7.25
C VAL A 339 -4.05 14.05 7.04
N TYR A 340 -3.20 14.21 6.02
CA TYR A 340 -2.67 15.53 5.65
C TYR A 340 -3.56 16.18 4.61
N CYS A 341 -3.68 17.49 4.67
CA CYS A 341 -4.49 18.31 3.78
C CYS A 341 -3.60 19.31 3.06
N ILE A 342 -3.69 19.32 1.74
CA ILE A 342 -3.01 20.23 0.83
C ILE A 342 -4.07 21.16 0.26
N GLN A 343 -4.08 22.43 0.65
CA GLN A 343 -5.08 23.39 0.15
C GLN A 343 -4.69 23.83 -1.26
N THR A 344 -5.34 23.24 -2.27
CA THR A 344 -5.03 23.48 -3.67
C THR A 344 -6.20 23.07 -4.57
N SER A 345 -6.39 23.81 -5.65
CA SER A 345 -7.30 23.43 -6.75
C SER A 345 -6.59 22.70 -7.89
N ASP A 346 -5.28 22.47 -7.77
CA ASP A 346 -4.45 21.89 -8.81
C ASP A 346 -4.56 20.36 -8.86
N LEU A 347 -5.38 19.85 -9.78
CA LEU A 347 -5.64 18.41 -9.91
C LEU A 347 -4.46 17.62 -10.47
N SER A 348 -3.47 18.25 -11.10
CA SER A 348 -2.29 17.50 -11.54
C SER A 348 -1.50 16.97 -10.35
N ILE A 349 -1.52 17.68 -9.22
CA ILE A 349 -0.92 17.22 -7.96
C ILE A 349 -1.63 15.94 -7.50
N LEU A 350 -2.96 15.87 -7.61
CA LEU A 350 -3.72 14.65 -7.28
C LEU A 350 -3.31 13.48 -8.20
N GLY A 351 -3.16 13.74 -9.50
CA GLY A 351 -2.69 12.75 -10.48
C GLY A 351 -1.30 12.21 -10.14
N ILE A 352 -0.35 13.10 -9.83
CA ILE A 352 1.01 12.73 -9.44
C ILE A 352 0.99 11.91 -8.13
N LEU A 353 0.28 12.37 -7.10
CA LEU A 353 0.24 11.71 -5.78
C LEU A 353 -0.45 10.34 -5.78
N ASN A 354 -1.27 10.02 -6.80
CA ASN A 354 -1.88 8.70 -6.98
C ASN A 354 -1.17 7.82 -8.02
N SER A 355 -0.11 8.33 -8.67
CA SER A 355 0.64 7.60 -9.69
C SER A 355 1.50 6.47 -9.13
N SER A 356 1.78 5.46 -9.94
CA SER A 356 2.75 4.40 -9.61
C SER A 356 4.16 4.96 -9.41
N LEU A 357 4.55 6.01 -10.15
CA LEU A 357 5.85 6.67 -9.98
C LEU A 357 5.99 7.26 -8.57
N PHE A 358 4.97 7.97 -8.09
CA PHE A 358 4.99 8.52 -6.73
C PHE A 358 4.95 7.41 -5.67
N ASN A 359 4.15 6.36 -5.88
CA ASN A 359 4.13 5.22 -4.97
C ASN A 359 5.53 4.61 -4.84
N TRP A 360 6.22 4.38 -5.97
CA TRP A 360 7.61 3.91 -5.98
C TRP A 360 8.56 4.89 -5.30
N TYR A 361 8.46 6.20 -5.59
CA TYR A 361 9.28 7.24 -4.97
C TYR A 361 9.14 7.22 -3.44
N ALA A 362 7.90 7.21 -2.94
CA ALA A 362 7.62 7.23 -1.51
C ALA A 362 8.18 6.00 -0.79
N HIS A 363 7.99 4.80 -1.37
CA HIS A 363 8.54 3.56 -0.81
C HIS A 363 10.08 3.53 -0.85
N THR A 364 10.69 4.15 -1.85
CA THR A 364 12.15 4.14 -2.06
C THR A 364 12.85 5.19 -1.20
N LYS A 365 12.37 6.44 -1.20
CA LYS A 365 12.98 7.58 -0.48
C LYS A 365 12.72 7.52 1.02
N PHE A 366 11.51 7.14 1.44
CA PHE A 366 11.09 7.27 2.84
C PHE A 366 11.23 6.00 3.68
N LYS A 367 12.05 5.04 3.22
CA LYS A 367 12.31 3.73 3.85
C LYS A 367 12.40 3.81 5.38
N THR A 368 11.48 3.14 6.08
CA THR A 368 11.65 2.75 7.49
C THR A 368 11.16 1.32 7.71
N LYS A 369 11.78 0.62 8.69
CA LYS A 369 11.39 -0.72 9.12
C LYS A 369 9.91 -0.70 9.56
N GLY A 370 9.02 -1.32 8.79
CA GLY A 370 7.61 -1.52 9.18
C GLY A 370 6.51 -0.97 8.24
N GLY A 371 6.84 -0.51 7.03
CA GLY A 371 5.86 0.00 6.05
C GLY A 371 5.65 1.50 6.20
N GLY A 372 6.71 2.28 5.94
CA GLY A 372 6.88 3.66 6.40
C GLY A 372 5.70 4.59 6.17
N CYS A 373 5.32 5.32 7.24
CA CYS A 373 4.36 6.40 7.13
C CYS A 373 4.98 7.60 6.42
N LEU A 374 4.28 8.13 5.41
CA LEU A 374 4.46 9.48 4.92
C LEU A 374 4.17 10.43 6.10
N ASN A 375 4.92 11.51 6.27
CA ASN A 375 4.57 12.51 7.28
C ASN A 375 4.63 13.90 6.66
N LYS A 376 4.08 14.91 7.34
CA LYS A 376 4.05 16.29 6.84
C LYS A 376 5.42 16.76 6.33
N SER A 377 6.52 16.51 7.06
CA SER A 377 7.86 16.90 6.64
C SER A 377 8.34 16.18 5.38
N LYS A 378 8.04 14.89 5.24
CA LYS A 378 8.36 14.10 4.04
C LYS A 378 7.53 14.52 2.84
N LEU A 379 6.24 14.80 3.04
CA LEU A 379 5.34 15.25 1.98
C LEU A 379 5.78 16.62 1.43
N ARG A 380 6.31 17.52 2.27
CA ARG A 380 6.84 18.82 1.84
C ARG A 380 7.98 18.73 0.82
N ILE A 381 8.77 17.65 0.84
CA ILE A 381 9.94 17.50 -0.04
C ILE A 381 9.65 16.68 -1.30
N VAL A 382 8.40 16.23 -1.49
CA VAL A 382 8.00 15.49 -2.69
C VAL A 382 8.17 16.39 -3.92
N PRO A 383 8.94 15.97 -4.94
CA PRO A 383 9.18 16.80 -6.12
C PRO A 383 7.96 16.76 -7.05
N ILE A 384 7.37 17.92 -7.32
CA ILE A 384 6.22 18.10 -8.23
C ILE A 384 6.70 18.83 -9.48
N SER A 385 6.61 18.16 -10.63
CA SER A 385 6.99 18.77 -11.92
C SER A 385 6.00 19.86 -12.33
N THR A 386 6.51 20.96 -12.88
CA THR A 386 5.75 22.13 -13.33
C THR A 386 5.55 22.17 -14.85
N ASN A 387 5.75 21.04 -15.55
CA ASN A 387 5.53 20.95 -17.00
C ASN A 387 4.07 21.24 -17.37
N GLN A 388 3.81 22.47 -17.82
CA GLN A 388 2.46 23.02 -17.99
C GLN A 388 1.62 22.23 -19.00
N SER A 389 2.21 21.81 -20.12
CA SER A 389 1.48 21.09 -21.18
C SER A 389 1.02 19.71 -20.74
N ILE A 390 1.84 18.97 -19.99
CA ILE A 390 1.45 17.64 -19.49
C ILE A 390 0.53 17.78 -18.26
N LYS A 391 0.73 18.83 -17.47
CA LYS A 391 -0.12 19.17 -16.32
C LYS A 391 -1.59 19.37 -16.72
N GLU A 392 -1.84 20.08 -17.81
CA GLU A 392 -3.20 20.29 -18.34
C GLU A 392 -3.85 18.96 -18.76
N LEU A 393 -3.10 18.10 -19.45
CA LEU A 393 -3.58 16.76 -19.84
C LEU A 393 -3.91 15.87 -18.63
N ILE A 394 -3.06 15.87 -17.60
CA ILE A 394 -3.33 15.14 -16.35
C ILE A 394 -4.59 15.71 -15.67
N THR A 395 -4.72 17.03 -15.63
CA THR A 395 -5.86 17.71 -15.02
C THR A 395 -7.18 17.30 -15.69
N ASP A 396 -7.21 17.25 -17.02
CA ASP A 396 -8.38 16.81 -17.79
C ASP A 396 -8.76 15.35 -17.50
N LEU A 397 -7.78 14.44 -17.47
CA LEU A 397 -8.03 13.04 -17.13
C LEU A 397 -8.50 12.86 -15.68
N VAL A 398 -7.92 13.61 -14.75
CA VAL A 398 -8.36 13.58 -13.34
C VAL A 398 -9.78 14.14 -13.21
N HIS A 399 -10.14 15.18 -13.97
CA HIS A 399 -11.52 15.67 -14.04
C HIS A 399 -12.49 14.61 -14.56
N GLU A 400 -12.15 13.93 -15.65
CA GLU A 400 -12.94 12.80 -16.19
C GLU A 400 -13.10 11.69 -15.15
N LEU A 401 -12.02 11.33 -14.47
CA LEU A 401 -12.01 10.31 -13.41
C LEU A 401 -12.92 10.71 -12.25
N LEU A 402 -12.83 11.95 -11.76
CA LEU A 402 -13.65 12.44 -10.65
C LEU A 402 -15.14 12.53 -11.01
N ASN A 403 -15.49 12.69 -12.29
CA ASN A 403 -16.87 12.71 -12.78
C ASN A 403 -17.41 11.31 -13.13
N THR A 404 -16.58 10.28 -13.10
CA THR A 404 -16.98 8.90 -13.38
C THR A 404 -17.76 8.31 -12.21
N ASN A 405 -18.82 7.54 -12.48
CA ASN A 405 -19.61 6.86 -11.46
C ASN A 405 -18.77 5.82 -10.71
N ASP A 406 -19.03 5.65 -9.41
CA ASP A 406 -18.23 4.79 -8.53
C ASP A 406 -18.24 3.29 -8.92
N ASN A 407 -19.14 2.86 -9.82
CA ASN A 407 -19.25 1.48 -10.31
C ASN A 407 -18.47 1.20 -11.61
N ASN A 408 -17.86 2.21 -12.22
CA ASN A 408 -17.12 2.04 -13.47
C ASN A 408 -15.65 1.74 -13.18
N ASP A 409 -15.06 0.88 -14.00
CA ASP A 409 -13.63 0.63 -13.98
C ASP A 409 -12.85 1.88 -14.45
N ILE A 410 -12.04 2.44 -13.55
CA ILE A 410 -11.20 3.62 -13.80
C ILE A 410 -9.76 3.24 -14.19
N SER A 411 -9.41 1.96 -14.24
CA SER A 411 -8.03 1.47 -14.46
C SER A 411 -7.42 2.05 -15.74
N VAL A 412 -8.21 2.18 -16.81
CA VAL A 412 -7.75 2.77 -18.09
C VAL A 412 -7.37 4.24 -17.93
N LEU A 413 -8.09 5.01 -17.10
CA LEU A 413 -7.75 6.40 -16.83
C LEU A 413 -6.51 6.49 -15.94
N GLU A 414 -6.39 5.61 -14.93
CA GLU A 414 -5.21 5.53 -14.07
C GLU A 414 -3.94 5.21 -14.90
N ASP A 415 -4.01 4.25 -15.81
CA ASP A 415 -2.89 3.90 -16.71
C ASP A 415 -2.48 5.07 -17.61
N LYS A 416 -3.44 5.82 -18.15
CA LYS A 416 -3.17 7.03 -18.93
C LYS A 416 -2.49 8.11 -18.09
N ILE A 417 -2.96 8.31 -16.85
CA ILE A 417 -2.34 9.25 -15.91
C ILE A 417 -0.91 8.82 -15.61
N ASP A 418 -0.66 7.54 -15.33
CA ASP A 418 0.69 7.01 -15.09
C ASP A 418 1.63 7.26 -16.27
N MET A 419 1.18 7.01 -17.50
CA MET A 419 1.96 7.28 -18.71
C MET A 419 2.30 8.77 -18.87
N LEU A 420 1.34 9.66 -18.58
CA LEU A 420 1.60 11.11 -18.61
C LEU A 420 2.55 11.53 -17.49
N VAL A 421 2.46 10.94 -16.30
CA VAL A 421 3.37 11.21 -15.18
C VAL A 421 4.79 10.74 -15.53
N TYR A 422 4.98 9.55 -16.09
CA TYR A 422 6.30 9.10 -16.57
C TYR A 422 6.89 10.08 -17.60
N LYS A 423 6.08 10.51 -18.57
CA LYS A 423 6.47 11.52 -19.56
C LYS A 423 6.81 12.87 -18.92
N MET A 424 6.06 13.28 -17.90
CA MET A 424 6.27 14.53 -17.16
C MET A 424 7.63 14.57 -16.46
N TYR A 425 8.14 13.41 -16.03
CA TYR A 425 9.47 13.25 -15.44
C TYR A 425 10.51 12.69 -16.44
N GLN A 426 10.17 12.64 -17.72
CA GLN A 426 11.07 12.25 -18.81
C GLN A 426 11.68 10.85 -18.61
N LEU A 427 10.88 9.90 -18.10
CA LEU A 427 11.36 8.51 -17.92
C LEU A 427 11.54 7.78 -19.25
N THR A 428 12.57 6.96 -19.34
CA THR A 428 12.77 6.00 -20.45
C THR A 428 11.96 4.72 -20.22
N ASP A 429 11.79 3.91 -21.26
CA ASP A 429 11.06 2.64 -21.15
C ASP A 429 11.71 1.69 -20.12
N GLU A 430 13.05 1.68 -20.06
CA GLU A 430 13.80 0.89 -19.08
C GLU A 430 13.58 1.36 -17.64
N GLU A 431 13.48 2.68 -17.42
CA GLU A 431 13.19 3.26 -16.09
C GLU A 431 11.74 2.96 -15.67
N ILE A 432 10.79 3.00 -16.61
CA ILE A 432 9.39 2.63 -16.37
C ILE A 432 9.30 1.16 -15.96
N ASP A 433 9.98 0.27 -16.68
CA ASP A 433 10.02 -1.15 -16.36
C ASP A 433 10.67 -1.41 -15.00
N TYR A 434 11.73 -0.67 -14.66
CA TYR A 434 12.35 -0.75 -13.33
C TYR A 434 11.38 -0.37 -12.21
N VAL A 435 10.62 0.72 -12.37
CA VAL A 435 9.59 1.19 -11.41
C VAL A 435 8.52 0.11 -11.22
N LYS A 436 7.94 -0.39 -12.32
CA LYS A 436 6.89 -1.42 -12.29
C LYS A 436 7.37 -2.72 -11.63
N ASN A 437 8.56 -3.17 -12.00
CA ASN A 437 9.17 -4.36 -11.41
C ASN A 437 9.45 -4.19 -9.92
N SER A 438 9.91 -3.01 -9.49
CA SER A 438 10.18 -2.69 -8.08
C SER A 438 8.91 -2.74 -7.22
N LEU A 439 7.81 -2.14 -7.71
CA LEU A 439 6.51 -2.19 -7.02
C LEU A 439 5.95 -3.61 -6.92
N SER A 440 6.12 -4.43 -7.97
CA SER A 440 5.68 -5.83 -7.94
C SER A 440 6.38 -6.65 -6.85
N LYS A 441 7.67 -6.37 -6.57
CA LYS A 441 8.46 -7.02 -5.51
C LYS A 441 8.02 -6.54 -4.12
N LEU A 442 7.73 -5.25 -3.95
CA LEU A 442 7.25 -4.66 -2.70
C LEU A 442 5.90 -5.28 -2.28
N ASN A 443 4.96 -5.40 -3.22
CA ASN A 443 3.64 -6.00 -2.94
C ASN A 443 3.78 -7.45 -2.43
N LYS A 444 4.68 -8.25 -3.01
CA LYS A 444 4.96 -9.62 -2.54
C LYS A 444 5.59 -9.66 -1.14
N HIS A 445 6.46 -8.71 -0.81
CA HIS A 445 7.10 -8.63 0.49
C HIS A 445 6.13 -8.19 1.60
N GLU A 446 5.27 -7.19 1.35
CA GLU A 446 4.26 -6.76 2.30
C GLU A 446 3.20 -7.83 2.59
N GLU A 447 2.79 -8.60 1.58
CA GLU A 447 1.94 -9.79 1.76
C GLU A 447 2.61 -10.82 2.69
N THR A 448 3.93 -10.98 2.59
CA THR A 448 4.71 -11.92 3.42
C THR A 448 4.89 -11.41 4.85
N VAL A 449 5.11 -10.11 5.06
CA VAL A 449 5.24 -9.50 6.39
C VAL A 449 3.89 -9.43 7.12
N LYS A 450 2.78 -9.17 6.42
CA LYS A 450 1.42 -9.26 7.00
C LYS A 450 1.09 -10.67 7.47
N ARG A 451 1.53 -11.72 6.76
CA ARG A 451 1.41 -13.12 7.22
C ARG A 451 2.15 -13.36 8.54
N ASN A 452 3.36 -12.82 8.71
CA ASN A 452 4.18 -13.03 9.91
C ASN A 452 3.74 -12.18 11.12
N LYS A 453 3.11 -11.01 10.93
CA LYS A 453 2.54 -10.25 12.07
C LYS A 453 1.23 -10.82 12.59
N LEU A 454 0.52 -11.62 11.80
CA LEU A 454 -0.68 -12.35 12.23
C LEU A 454 -0.34 -13.62 13.03
N SER A 455 0.91 -14.11 13.03
CA SER A 455 1.35 -15.22 13.88
C SER A 455 1.77 -14.80 15.30
N ASP A 456 2.14 -13.53 15.51
CA ASP A 456 2.70 -13.03 16.77
C ASP A 456 1.70 -12.21 17.61
N GLY A 457 0.43 -12.15 17.19
CA GLY A 457 -0.65 -11.38 17.84
C GLY A 457 -1.65 -12.22 18.64
N PHE A 458 -1.26 -13.37 19.18
CA PHE A 458 -2.06 -14.09 20.17
C PHE A 458 -1.46 -13.83 21.57
N ASP A 459 -2.08 -12.90 22.30
CA ASP A 459 -1.92 -12.78 23.75
C ASP A 459 -2.33 -14.10 24.40
N SER A 460 -1.36 -14.80 24.96
CA SER A 460 -1.58 -15.79 26.02
C SER A 460 -2.04 -15.06 27.29
N PRO A 461 -2.85 -15.69 28.17
CA PRO A 461 -3.36 -15.03 29.36
C PRO A 461 -2.22 -14.57 30.27
N ARG A 462 -2.31 -13.33 30.73
CA ARG A 462 -1.51 -12.83 31.86
C ARG A 462 -1.71 -13.74 33.05
N HIS A 463 -0.65 -14.44 33.46
CA HIS A 463 -0.57 -15.01 34.80
C HIS A 463 0.15 -14.01 35.71
N ASP A 464 -0.47 -13.75 36.85
CA ASP A 464 -0.01 -12.87 37.91
C ASP A 464 1.42 -13.17 38.37
N ASP A 465 2.20 -12.11 38.53
CA ASP A 465 3.47 -12.11 39.22
C ASP A 465 3.25 -12.17 40.74
N SER A 466 3.80 -13.19 41.40
CA SER A 466 4.15 -13.12 42.81
C SER A 466 5.55 -13.72 43.05
N GLU A 467 6.48 -12.83 43.41
CA GLU A 467 7.70 -12.98 44.22
C GLU A 467 8.45 -14.34 44.23
N SER A 468 9.73 -14.33 43.81
CA SER A 468 10.86 -14.40 44.74
C SER A 468 12.22 -14.35 44.02
N GLN A 469 13.16 -13.68 44.68
CA GLN A 469 14.57 -13.51 44.36
C GLN A 469 15.33 -14.84 44.33
N GLU A 470 16.34 -14.99 43.44
CA GLU A 470 17.73 -15.28 43.83
C GLU A 470 18.67 -15.45 42.62
N THR A 471 19.95 -15.40 42.95
CA THR A 471 21.15 -14.98 42.21
C THR A 471 21.78 -15.99 41.23
N LYS A 472 22.53 -15.41 40.27
CA LYS A 472 23.68 -15.91 39.49
C LYS A 472 24.43 -17.13 40.07
N GLU A 473 24.85 -18.07 39.21
CA GLU A 473 26.28 -18.27 38.82
C GLU A 473 26.53 -19.38 37.77
N MET A 474 27.72 -19.28 37.15
CA MET A 474 28.27 -19.91 35.95
C MET A 474 28.59 -21.42 36.00
N LYS A 475 28.63 -22.04 34.80
CA LYS A 475 29.70 -22.89 34.18
C LYS A 475 29.03 -23.73 33.07
N GLY A 476 29.40 -23.70 31.79
CA GLY A 476 30.72 -23.92 31.21
C GLY A 476 30.81 -25.37 30.71
N ILE A 477 31.00 -25.59 29.41
CA ILE A 477 31.91 -26.58 28.78
C ILE A 477 31.49 -26.84 27.31
N SER A 478 32.48 -26.66 26.43
CA SER A 478 32.52 -26.97 25.02
C SER A 478 32.58 -28.48 24.73
N LYS A 479 32.27 -28.86 23.48
CA LYS A 479 33.12 -29.76 22.64
C LYS A 479 32.48 -30.01 21.27
N THR A 480 33.19 -29.63 20.21
CA THR A 480 33.21 -30.35 18.92
C THR A 480 34.18 -31.55 19.04
N PRO A 481 34.03 -32.59 18.20
CA PRO A 481 35.06 -32.85 17.15
C PRO A 481 34.45 -33.52 15.87
N ASN A 482 34.82 -33.09 14.65
CA ASN A 482 35.91 -33.52 13.73
C ASN A 482 35.48 -34.44 12.59
N THR A 483 36.26 -34.30 11.53
CA THR A 483 36.16 -34.73 10.13
C THR A 483 36.57 -36.18 9.87
N ASP A 484 36.33 -36.57 8.61
CA ASP A 484 36.97 -37.64 7.82
C ASP A 484 36.30 -39.02 7.85
N ASP A 485 35.58 -39.33 6.75
CA ASP A 485 35.83 -40.56 5.97
C ASP A 485 35.02 -40.54 4.65
N VAL A 486 35.74 -40.73 3.54
CA VAL A 486 35.18 -40.98 2.20
C VAL A 486 35.44 -42.44 1.84
N PRO A 487 34.46 -43.16 1.28
CA PRO A 487 34.75 -44.17 0.30
C PRO A 487 34.04 -43.89 -1.03
N GLN A 488 34.81 -43.89 -2.11
CA GLN A 488 34.30 -43.97 -3.48
C GLN A 488 33.71 -45.36 -3.77
N THR A 489 32.49 -45.43 -4.30
CA THR A 489 32.04 -46.54 -5.15
C THR A 489 31.24 -46.01 -6.34
N ASN A 490 31.63 -46.43 -7.54
CA ASN A 490 30.86 -46.27 -8.76
C ASN A 490 29.70 -47.28 -8.76
N SER A 491 28.46 -46.84 -8.97
CA SER A 491 27.41 -47.69 -9.57
C SER A 491 26.32 -46.86 -10.24
N ILE A 492 25.85 -47.39 -11.36
CA ILE A 492 24.91 -46.84 -12.33
C ILE A 492 23.47 -46.96 -11.79
N GLY A 493 22.66 -45.91 -11.98
CA GLY A 493 21.21 -46.03 -12.20
C GLY A 493 20.31 -46.33 -11.00
N LEU A 494 20.10 -45.36 -10.13
CA LEU A 494 18.89 -45.24 -9.30
C LEU A 494 18.49 -43.75 -9.25
N GLU A 495 17.76 -43.28 -10.27
CA GLU A 495 16.84 -42.17 -10.02
C GLU A 495 15.84 -42.68 -8.99
N ASN A 496 15.95 -42.21 -7.74
CA ASN A 496 15.08 -42.62 -6.64
C ASN A 496 13.60 -42.50 -7.07
N ASP A 497 12.79 -43.49 -6.70
CA ASP A 497 11.36 -43.57 -6.99
C ASP A 497 10.60 -42.31 -6.53
N SER A 498 11.10 -41.66 -5.47
CA SER A 498 10.66 -40.34 -5.03
C SER A 498 10.86 -39.26 -6.10
N THR A 499 12.02 -39.18 -6.75
CA THR A 499 12.32 -38.21 -7.80
C THR A 499 11.42 -38.40 -9.03
N ARG A 500 11.12 -39.65 -9.39
CA ARG A 500 10.17 -39.96 -10.48
C ARG A 500 8.74 -39.58 -10.13
N LYS A 501 8.29 -39.89 -8.90
CA LYS A 501 6.97 -39.47 -8.42
C LYS A 501 6.82 -37.94 -8.40
N HIS A 502 7.84 -37.21 -7.95
CA HIS A 502 7.85 -35.74 -8.01
C HIS A 502 7.77 -35.21 -9.45
N ALA A 503 8.53 -35.80 -10.38
CA ALA A 503 8.46 -35.42 -11.80
C ALA A 503 7.09 -35.70 -12.45
N HIS A 504 6.36 -36.73 -12.01
CA HIS A 504 4.98 -36.99 -12.45
C HIS A 504 3.98 -35.98 -11.88
N ILE A 505 4.12 -35.61 -10.59
CA ILE A 505 3.31 -34.58 -9.94
C ILE A 505 3.49 -33.22 -10.62
N ASP A 506 4.74 -32.80 -10.87
CA ASP A 506 5.04 -31.52 -11.52
C ASP A 506 4.46 -31.44 -12.94
N LYS A 507 4.54 -32.54 -13.70
CA LYS A 507 3.93 -32.63 -15.04
C LYS A 507 2.41 -32.50 -14.99
N LEU A 508 1.76 -33.18 -14.04
CA LEU A 508 0.31 -33.13 -13.88
C LEU A 508 -0.16 -31.75 -13.43
N LEU A 509 0.56 -31.10 -12.50
CA LEU A 509 0.32 -29.71 -12.11
C LEU A 509 0.40 -28.76 -13.30
N ALA A 510 1.46 -28.87 -14.12
CA ALA A 510 1.62 -28.04 -15.32
C ALA A 510 0.52 -28.30 -16.36
N LYS A 511 0.06 -29.54 -16.50
CA LYS A 511 -1.07 -29.89 -17.38
C LYS A 511 -2.38 -29.24 -16.91
N ILE A 512 -2.71 -29.37 -15.62
CA ILE A 512 -3.89 -28.73 -15.02
C ILE A 512 -3.83 -27.21 -15.20
N GLN A 513 -2.67 -26.58 -14.97
CA GLN A 513 -2.45 -25.15 -15.20
C GLN A 513 -2.63 -24.71 -16.64
N LYS A 514 -2.24 -25.53 -17.61
CA LYS A 514 -2.36 -25.23 -19.05
C LYS A 514 -3.80 -25.34 -19.56
N ASN A 515 -4.62 -26.19 -18.95
CA ASN A 515 -5.97 -26.53 -19.43
C ASN A 515 -7.08 -25.61 -18.90
N GLY A 516 -6.75 -24.50 -18.26
CA GLY A 516 -7.75 -23.53 -17.80
C GLY A 516 -7.20 -22.11 -17.66
N THR A 517 -8.10 -21.15 -17.44
CA THR A 517 -7.76 -19.78 -17.11
C THR A 517 -7.90 -19.54 -15.60
N PRO A 518 -7.13 -18.62 -15.00
CA PRO A 518 -7.16 -18.40 -13.55
C PRO A 518 -8.57 -18.12 -13.01
N LEU A 519 -8.94 -18.72 -11.87
CA LEU A 519 -10.25 -18.56 -11.21
C LEU A 519 -10.66 -17.10 -11.03
N ILE A 520 -9.71 -16.19 -10.77
CA ILE A 520 -10.00 -14.76 -10.63
C ILE A 520 -10.59 -14.13 -11.90
N ASN A 521 -10.36 -14.72 -13.07
CA ASN A 521 -10.96 -14.28 -14.34
C ASN A 521 -12.41 -14.75 -14.51
N HIS A 522 -12.83 -15.75 -13.71
CA HIS A 522 -14.19 -16.33 -13.75
C HIS A 522 -15.09 -15.76 -12.67
N ALA A 523 -14.55 -15.59 -11.47
CA ALA A 523 -15.32 -15.09 -10.34
C ALA A 523 -14.45 -14.38 -9.32
N GLU A 524 -14.99 -13.31 -8.74
CA GLU A 524 -14.35 -12.63 -7.63
C GLU A 524 -14.60 -13.36 -6.31
N MET A 525 -13.53 -13.52 -5.53
CA MET A 525 -13.60 -14.09 -4.19
C MET A 525 -13.47 -13.00 -3.14
N TYR A 526 -14.23 -13.12 -2.07
CA TYR A 526 -14.19 -12.21 -0.94
C TYR A 526 -13.96 -12.98 0.36
N GLY A 527 -13.15 -12.41 1.26
CA GLY A 527 -13.27 -12.76 2.67
C GLY A 527 -14.64 -12.28 3.14
N GLY A 528 -15.46 -13.16 3.69
CA GLY A 528 -16.79 -12.79 4.15
C GLY A 528 -16.67 -11.82 5.32
N PRO A 529 -17.24 -10.60 5.25
CA PRO A 529 -17.55 -9.83 6.45
C PRO A 529 -18.72 -10.55 7.14
N GLY A 530 -18.43 -11.68 7.79
CA GLY A 530 -19.41 -12.48 8.49
C GLY A 530 -19.70 -11.92 9.89
N ILE A 531 -20.89 -12.19 10.40
CA ILE A 531 -21.27 -11.85 11.77
C ILE A 531 -20.71 -12.93 12.69
N THR A 532 -19.88 -12.51 13.65
CA THR A 532 -19.39 -13.38 14.71
C THR A 532 -19.97 -12.89 16.03
N PRO A 533 -21.07 -13.49 16.49
CA PRO A 533 -21.66 -13.07 17.74
C PRO A 533 -20.71 -13.40 18.90
N PRO A 534 -20.70 -12.57 19.96
CA PRO A 534 -19.82 -12.75 21.12
C PRO A 534 -20.09 -14.07 21.86
N LEU A 535 -21.31 -14.61 21.72
CA LEU A 535 -21.72 -15.88 22.31
C LEU A 535 -22.82 -16.56 21.48
N ASN A 536 -22.47 -17.64 20.76
CA ASN A 536 -23.41 -18.32 19.86
C ASN A 536 -24.71 -18.74 20.56
N LYS A 537 -24.65 -19.32 21.76
CA LYS A 537 -25.87 -19.79 22.48
C LYS A 537 -26.84 -18.67 22.90
N ALA A 538 -26.38 -17.42 22.93
CA ALA A 538 -27.24 -16.27 23.25
C ALA A 538 -27.84 -15.65 22.00
N PHE A 539 -27.07 -15.57 20.90
CA PHE A 539 -27.47 -14.82 19.72
C PHE A 539 -27.88 -15.68 18.54
N VAL A 540 -27.41 -16.93 18.45
CA VAL A 540 -27.70 -17.85 17.35
C VAL A 540 -28.74 -18.86 17.81
N ILE A 541 -29.88 -18.86 17.14
CA ILE A 541 -31.04 -19.67 17.49
C ILE A 541 -31.46 -20.54 16.30
N ASP A 542 -32.15 -21.63 16.60
CA ASP A 542 -32.76 -22.50 15.60
C ASP A 542 -34.18 -22.04 15.24
N GLU A 543 -34.79 -22.75 14.28
CA GLU A 543 -36.13 -22.44 13.79
C GLU A 543 -37.21 -22.60 14.86
N GLU A 544 -37.10 -23.62 15.71
CA GLU A 544 -38.04 -23.84 16.81
C GLU A 544 -38.02 -22.64 17.77
N LYS A 545 -36.83 -22.20 18.17
CA LYS A 545 -36.65 -21.07 19.08
C LYS A 545 -37.11 -19.76 18.44
N ARG A 546 -36.85 -19.55 17.15
CA ARG A 546 -37.42 -18.39 16.41
C ARG A 546 -38.94 -18.41 16.46
N HIS A 547 -39.59 -19.53 16.16
CA HIS A 547 -41.05 -19.64 16.23
C HIS A 547 -41.56 -19.37 17.65
N GLN A 548 -40.87 -19.83 18.69
CA GLN A 548 -41.23 -19.50 20.08
C GLN A 548 -41.22 -17.98 20.33
N PHE A 549 -40.19 -17.25 19.87
CA PHE A 549 -40.12 -15.80 20.06
C PHE A 549 -41.19 -15.05 19.26
N ILE A 550 -41.40 -15.40 17.99
CA ILE A 550 -42.39 -14.72 17.14
C ILE A 550 -43.82 -14.99 17.61
N ASN A 551 -44.10 -16.21 18.09
CA ASN A 551 -45.42 -16.54 18.66
C ASN A 551 -45.66 -15.84 20.00
N ALA A 552 -44.62 -15.52 20.77
CA ALA A 552 -44.73 -14.75 22.00
C ALA A 552 -45.03 -13.27 21.71
N ASP A 553 -44.37 -12.70 20.72
CA ASP A 553 -44.65 -11.36 20.19
C ASP A 553 -44.15 -11.26 18.74
N SER A 554 -45.03 -10.91 17.80
CA SER A 554 -44.68 -10.77 16.39
C SER A 554 -43.61 -9.70 16.12
N LYS A 555 -43.49 -8.71 17.00
CA LYS A 555 -42.48 -7.65 16.89
C LYS A 555 -41.05 -8.19 16.99
N ASN A 556 -40.85 -9.32 17.67
CA ASN A 556 -39.54 -9.96 17.78
C ASN A 556 -38.91 -10.32 16.43
N ASP A 557 -39.72 -10.48 15.38
CA ASP A 557 -39.23 -10.76 14.02
C ASP A 557 -38.29 -9.65 13.51
N GLU A 558 -38.46 -8.40 13.95
CA GLU A 558 -37.59 -7.29 13.54
C GLU A 558 -36.16 -7.38 14.10
N LEU A 559 -35.96 -8.18 15.15
CA LEU A 559 -34.65 -8.43 15.76
C LEU A 559 -34.03 -9.75 15.29
N ILE A 560 -34.74 -10.58 14.53
CA ILE A 560 -34.30 -11.93 14.19
C ILE A 560 -34.12 -12.02 12.67
N ILE A 561 -32.88 -12.15 12.24
CA ILE A 561 -32.57 -12.30 10.80
C ILE A 561 -32.14 -13.74 10.51
N PRO A 562 -32.45 -14.28 9.32
CA PRO A 562 -31.77 -15.48 8.84
C PRO A 562 -30.27 -15.19 8.70
N VAL A 563 -29.45 -16.22 8.87
CA VAL A 563 -28.00 -16.18 8.64
C VAL A 563 -27.53 -17.50 8.05
N VAL A 564 -26.64 -17.42 7.07
CA VAL A 564 -26.01 -18.58 6.45
C VAL A 564 -24.88 -19.06 7.36
N ASN A 565 -24.92 -20.31 7.78
CA ASN A 565 -23.90 -20.95 8.58
C ASN A 565 -23.21 -22.05 7.76
N MET A 566 -21.88 -22.03 7.71
CA MET A 566 -21.10 -23.03 6.99
C MET A 566 -20.26 -23.86 7.95
N PRO A 567 -20.76 -25.02 8.42
CA PRO A 567 -19.97 -25.93 9.22
C PRO A 567 -18.75 -26.47 8.46
N ASN A 568 -17.71 -26.85 9.21
CA ASN A 568 -16.57 -27.53 8.62
C ASN A 568 -17.01 -28.84 7.93
N ASN A 569 -16.51 -29.07 6.72
CA ASN A 569 -16.82 -30.24 5.87
C ASN A 569 -18.25 -30.29 5.31
N CYS A 570 -19.04 -29.23 5.42
CA CYS A 570 -20.30 -29.12 4.69
C CYS A 570 -20.01 -29.01 3.18
N LYS A 571 -20.72 -29.78 2.36
CA LYS A 571 -20.69 -29.67 0.88
C LYS A 571 -22.08 -29.36 0.36
N TRP A 572 -22.12 -28.74 -0.81
CA TRP A 572 -23.30 -28.50 -1.66
C TRP A 572 -24.32 -27.50 -1.11
N LYS A 573 -24.76 -27.63 0.14
CA LYS A 573 -25.78 -26.76 0.73
C LYS A 573 -25.40 -26.32 2.15
N PRO A 574 -25.18 -25.02 2.39
CA PRO A 574 -24.90 -24.52 3.74
C PRO A 574 -26.13 -24.65 4.64
N GLU A 575 -25.90 -24.66 5.95
CA GLU A 575 -26.97 -24.64 6.95
C GLU A 575 -27.49 -23.21 7.14
N TRP A 576 -28.75 -23.08 7.54
CA TRP A 576 -29.30 -21.79 7.96
C TRP A 576 -29.58 -21.81 9.46
N ARG A 577 -29.30 -20.67 10.08
CA ARG A 577 -29.67 -20.38 11.46
C ARG A 577 -30.36 -19.03 11.50
N TYR A 578 -30.78 -18.64 12.68
CA TYR A 578 -31.29 -17.30 12.92
C TYR A 578 -30.41 -16.58 13.92
N LEU A 579 -30.21 -15.29 13.71
CA LEU A 579 -29.42 -14.43 14.58
C LEU A 579 -30.34 -13.38 15.21
N ILE A 580 -30.27 -13.25 16.53
CA ILE A 580 -30.78 -12.08 17.25
C ILE A 580 -29.82 -10.93 16.95
N ASN A 581 -30.18 -10.09 15.96
CA ASN A 581 -29.33 -9.05 15.40
C ASN A 581 -29.68 -7.69 16.01
N ILE A 582 -29.20 -7.45 17.23
CA ILE A 582 -29.32 -6.15 17.90
C ILE A 582 -28.00 -5.40 17.69
N SER A 583 -27.93 -4.50 16.72
CA SER A 583 -26.71 -3.72 16.49
C SER A 583 -26.40 -2.74 17.62
N ASN A 584 -25.12 -2.36 17.72
CA ASN A 584 -24.65 -1.40 18.71
C ASN A 584 -25.45 -0.09 18.65
N SER A 585 -25.84 0.44 19.82
CA SER A 585 -26.47 1.75 20.01
C SER A 585 -25.66 2.93 19.44
N GLU A 586 -24.37 2.75 19.11
CA GLU A 586 -23.56 3.72 18.35
C GLU A 586 -23.94 3.81 16.86
N PHE A 587 -24.44 2.70 16.28
CA PHE A 587 -24.75 2.60 14.85
C PHE A 587 -26.24 2.62 14.54
N LYS A 588 -27.08 2.29 15.52
CA LYS A 588 -28.54 2.27 15.38
C LYS A 588 -29.19 2.85 16.62
N LEU A 589 -30.23 3.67 16.46
CA LEU A 589 -30.93 4.24 17.60
C LEU A 589 -32.02 3.31 18.11
N TRP A 590 -31.77 2.69 19.26
CA TRP A 590 -32.74 1.91 20.00
C TRP A 590 -33.48 2.75 21.05
N PRO A 591 -34.67 2.31 21.49
CA PRO A 591 -35.40 2.95 22.59
C PRO A 591 -34.58 3.09 23.89
N TRP A 592 -33.63 2.19 24.13
CA TRP A 592 -32.71 2.22 25.28
C TRP A 592 -31.39 2.95 25.00
N SER A 593 -31.12 3.43 23.78
CA SER A 593 -29.83 4.04 23.43
C SER A 593 -29.53 5.31 24.22
N ASP A 594 -30.52 6.01 24.75
CA ASP A 594 -30.33 7.21 25.58
C ASP A 594 -30.43 6.92 27.09
N ALA A 595 -30.50 5.65 27.50
CA ALA A 595 -30.54 5.30 28.91
C ALA A 595 -29.25 5.73 29.64
N ASN A 596 -29.42 6.33 30.81
CA ASN A 596 -28.33 6.90 31.61
C ASN A 596 -27.46 5.82 32.29
N ASN A 597 -27.98 4.60 32.44
CA ASN A 597 -27.28 3.46 33.03
C ASN A 597 -27.85 2.14 32.48
N GLU A 598 -27.12 1.05 32.69
CA GLU A 598 -27.50 -0.29 32.21
C GLU A 598 -28.85 -0.76 32.78
N GLU A 599 -29.14 -0.52 34.06
CA GLU A 599 -30.40 -0.95 34.69
C GLU A 599 -31.64 -0.31 34.01
N SER A 600 -31.54 0.99 33.69
CA SER A 600 -32.59 1.70 32.97
C SER A 600 -32.74 1.18 31.54
N ALA A 601 -31.63 0.85 30.88
CA ALA A 601 -31.61 0.28 29.55
C ALA A 601 -32.21 -1.14 29.52
N GLU A 602 -31.90 -1.99 30.50
CA GLU A 602 -32.46 -3.33 30.67
C GLU A 602 -33.97 -3.29 30.87
N LYS A 603 -34.45 -2.33 31.66
CA LYS A 603 -35.88 -2.14 31.87
C LYS A 603 -36.59 -1.82 30.56
N ILE A 604 -36.07 -0.87 29.78
CA ILE A 604 -36.64 -0.51 28.48
C ILE A 604 -36.58 -1.70 27.51
N PHE A 605 -35.45 -2.41 27.47
CA PHE A 605 -35.28 -3.59 26.61
C PHE A 605 -36.28 -4.71 26.96
N SER A 606 -36.46 -4.99 28.25
CA SER A 606 -37.38 -6.03 28.72
C SER A 606 -38.85 -5.67 28.60
N GLU A 607 -39.22 -4.39 28.67
CA GLU A 607 -40.57 -3.93 28.35
C GLU A 607 -40.86 -4.03 26.84
N MET A 608 -39.86 -3.77 26.00
CA MET A 608 -40.01 -3.74 24.54
C MET A 608 -39.94 -5.12 23.88
N TYR A 609 -39.12 -6.04 24.40
CA TYR A 609 -38.93 -7.39 23.86
C TYR A 609 -38.83 -8.44 24.98
N PRO A 610 -39.91 -8.70 25.75
CA PRO A 610 -39.85 -9.47 27.00
C PRO A 610 -39.25 -10.88 26.85
N SER A 611 -39.60 -11.61 25.80
CA SER A 611 -39.14 -12.99 25.60
C SER A 611 -37.68 -13.07 25.14
N ILE A 612 -37.25 -12.13 24.28
CA ILE A 612 -35.85 -12.05 23.82
C ILE A 612 -34.96 -11.58 24.98
N SER A 613 -35.36 -10.54 25.71
CA SER A 613 -34.60 -10.05 26.85
C SER A 613 -34.44 -11.13 27.92
N GLN A 614 -35.51 -11.87 28.23
CA GLN A 614 -35.46 -12.97 29.18
C GLN A 614 -34.47 -14.06 28.73
N HIS A 615 -34.39 -14.34 27.44
CA HIS A 615 -33.41 -15.29 26.90
C HIS A 615 -31.97 -14.77 27.04
N ILE A 616 -31.70 -13.54 26.59
CA ILE A 616 -30.36 -12.95 26.62
C ILE A 616 -29.85 -12.77 28.06
N PHE A 617 -30.72 -12.38 29.00
CA PHE A 617 -30.36 -12.15 30.40
C PHE A 617 -29.82 -13.41 31.10
N GLN A 618 -30.19 -14.61 30.64
CA GLN A 618 -29.63 -15.87 31.15
C GLN A 618 -28.13 -15.97 30.92
N TYR A 619 -27.61 -15.23 29.93
CA TYR A 619 -26.20 -15.22 29.55
C TYR A 619 -25.47 -13.94 29.98
N LYS A 620 -26.11 -13.04 30.74
CA LYS A 620 -25.54 -11.74 31.15
C LYS A 620 -24.09 -11.85 31.67
N ASN A 621 -23.87 -12.75 32.63
CA ASN A 621 -22.55 -12.95 33.25
C ASN A 621 -21.47 -13.45 32.26
N GLU A 622 -21.87 -14.14 31.18
CA GLU A 622 -20.95 -14.61 30.15
C GLU A 622 -20.71 -13.57 29.05
N LEU A 623 -21.54 -12.53 28.98
CA LEU A 623 -21.54 -11.51 27.93
C LEU A 623 -20.81 -10.23 28.35
N ILE A 624 -20.91 -9.79 29.61
CA ILE A 624 -20.40 -8.48 30.08
C ILE A 624 -18.91 -8.23 29.71
N ASP A 625 -18.08 -9.27 29.73
CA ASP A 625 -16.63 -9.14 29.46
C ASP A 625 -16.22 -9.71 28.08
N LYS A 626 -17.16 -9.98 27.17
CA LYS A 626 -16.86 -10.54 25.85
C LYS A 626 -16.47 -9.47 24.85
N SER A 627 -15.43 -9.76 24.06
CA SER A 627 -15.20 -9.04 22.81
C SER A 627 -16.36 -9.29 21.84
N GLY A 628 -16.72 -8.27 21.04
CA GLY A 628 -17.83 -8.36 20.09
C GLY A 628 -19.19 -7.89 20.63
N ILE A 629 -19.22 -7.35 21.84
CA ILE A 629 -20.39 -6.72 22.47
C ILE A 629 -20.48 -5.24 22.09
N GLY A 630 -21.70 -4.74 21.89
CA GLY A 630 -21.99 -3.34 21.65
C GLY A 630 -21.91 -2.48 22.91
N ARG A 631 -22.72 -1.43 23.00
CA ARG A 631 -22.75 -0.58 24.21
C ARG A 631 -23.33 -1.32 25.41
N PHE A 632 -24.33 -2.16 25.17
CA PHE A 632 -24.93 -3.01 26.18
C PHE A 632 -24.67 -4.48 25.84
N TYR A 633 -24.63 -5.37 26.84
CA TYR A 633 -24.25 -6.78 26.66
C TYR A 633 -25.21 -7.60 25.78
N TRP A 634 -26.41 -7.09 25.51
CA TRP A 634 -27.35 -7.68 24.56
C TRP A 634 -27.19 -7.17 23.13
N GLU A 635 -26.24 -6.25 22.88
CA GLU A 635 -25.96 -5.71 21.56
C GLU A 635 -24.71 -6.37 20.94
N LEU A 636 -24.71 -6.53 19.62
CA LEU A 636 -23.54 -6.88 18.83
C LEU A 636 -22.69 -5.62 18.59
N SER A 637 -21.37 -5.75 18.61
CA SER A 637 -20.45 -4.62 18.39
C SER A 637 -20.43 -4.08 16.95
N ILE A 638 -21.20 -4.67 16.04
CA ILE A 638 -21.17 -4.37 14.61
C ILE A 638 -22.37 -3.51 14.20
N LYS A 639 -22.17 -2.74 13.12
CA LYS A 639 -23.27 -2.14 12.36
C LYS A 639 -24.07 -3.25 11.66
N GLU A 640 -25.36 -3.01 11.45
CA GLU A 640 -26.19 -3.90 10.63
C GLU A 640 -25.57 -4.09 9.24
N ILE A 641 -25.47 -5.33 8.80
CA ILE A 641 -24.98 -5.66 7.46
C ILE A 641 -26.16 -5.57 6.51
N THR A 642 -26.20 -4.57 5.64
CA THR A 642 -27.33 -4.33 4.73
C THR A 642 -27.05 -4.78 3.30
N LYS A 643 -28.12 -4.98 2.51
CA LYS A 643 -28.03 -5.34 1.09
C LYS A 643 -27.40 -4.21 0.27
N GLU A 644 -27.63 -2.97 0.65
CA GLU A 644 -27.10 -1.78 -0.01
C GLU A 644 -25.59 -1.65 0.20
N GLU A 645 -25.09 -1.93 1.41
CA GLU A 645 -23.66 -1.80 1.73
C GLU A 645 -22.85 -3.03 1.28
N TYR A 646 -23.46 -4.21 1.34
CA TYR A 646 -22.79 -5.48 1.02
C TYR A 646 -23.60 -6.32 0.03
N PRO A 647 -23.92 -5.81 -1.18
CA PRO A 647 -24.81 -6.48 -2.14
C PRO A 647 -24.34 -7.91 -2.49
N ARG A 648 -23.02 -8.13 -2.48
CA ARG A 648 -22.40 -9.44 -2.70
C ARG A 648 -22.78 -10.53 -1.68
N LEU A 649 -23.18 -10.16 -0.46
CA LEU A 649 -23.71 -11.11 0.52
C LEU A 649 -25.17 -11.46 0.26
N TYR A 650 -25.88 -10.65 -0.51
CA TYR A 650 -27.33 -10.76 -0.73
C TYR A 650 -27.68 -11.25 -2.14
N GLN A 651 -26.69 -11.79 -2.86
CA GLN A 651 -26.88 -12.43 -4.16
C GLN A 651 -26.49 -13.92 -4.08
N PRO A 652 -26.89 -14.73 -5.07
CA PRO A 652 -26.49 -16.13 -5.12
C PRO A 652 -24.97 -16.28 -5.04
N LYS A 653 -24.51 -17.19 -4.18
CA LYS A 653 -23.09 -17.25 -3.81
C LYS A 653 -22.67 -18.65 -3.40
N ILE A 654 -21.45 -19.02 -3.79
CA ILE A 654 -20.74 -20.16 -3.21
C ILE A 654 -20.13 -19.71 -1.88
N VAL A 655 -20.32 -20.49 -0.84
CA VAL A 655 -19.87 -20.24 0.53
C VAL A 655 -18.95 -21.39 0.96
N TYR A 656 -17.80 -21.07 1.52
CA TYR A 656 -16.81 -22.09 1.91
C TYR A 656 -15.89 -21.60 3.03
N PRO A 657 -15.33 -22.49 3.87
CA PRO A 657 -14.36 -22.14 4.90
C PRO A 657 -13.03 -21.65 4.30
N ALA A 658 -12.43 -20.65 4.95
CA ALA A 658 -11.14 -20.08 4.57
C ALA A 658 -9.96 -21.03 4.88
N ALA A 659 -10.17 -22.07 5.68
CA ALA A 659 -9.21 -23.13 5.95
C ALA A 659 -9.90 -24.43 6.36
N GLY A 660 -9.31 -25.57 5.98
CA GLY A 660 -9.86 -26.90 6.29
C GLY A 660 -9.01 -28.04 5.73
N LEU A 661 -9.44 -29.29 5.97
CA LEU A 661 -8.83 -30.46 5.32
C LEU A 661 -9.20 -30.55 3.84
N SER A 662 -10.42 -30.16 3.52
CA SER A 662 -10.91 -29.91 2.17
C SER A 662 -11.69 -28.60 2.15
N ILE A 663 -11.96 -28.08 0.95
CA ILE A 663 -12.68 -26.82 0.84
C ILE A 663 -14.11 -26.95 1.34
N GLY A 664 -14.85 -28.01 0.96
CA GLY A 664 -16.26 -28.17 1.33
C GLY A 664 -17.06 -26.92 0.98
N ALA A 665 -17.40 -26.75 -0.29
CA ALA A 665 -18.12 -25.58 -0.77
C ALA A 665 -19.63 -25.86 -0.85
N GLY A 666 -20.45 -24.90 -0.45
CA GLY A 666 -21.91 -24.96 -0.56
C GLY A 666 -22.47 -23.77 -1.33
N TYR A 667 -23.68 -23.90 -1.86
CA TYR A 667 -24.35 -22.84 -2.61
C TYR A 667 -25.51 -22.24 -1.82
N ASP A 668 -25.53 -20.92 -1.73
CA ASP A 668 -26.56 -20.17 -1.02
C ASP A 668 -27.30 -19.19 -1.93
N THR A 669 -28.62 -19.15 -1.78
CA THR A 669 -29.56 -18.26 -2.48
C THR A 669 -30.45 -17.46 -1.54
N THR A 670 -30.22 -17.52 -0.22
CA THR A 670 -31.12 -16.94 0.81
C THR A 670 -31.18 -15.42 0.86
N GLU A 671 -30.34 -14.73 0.10
CA GLU A 671 -30.15 -13.28 0.23
C GLU A 671 -29.91 -12.87 1.69
N SER A 672 -28.99 -13.57 2.37
CA SER A 672 -28.76 -13.41 3.80
C SER A 672 -27.26 -13.22 4.12
N PRO A 673 -26.91 -12.48 5.20
CA PRO A 673 -25.54 -12.41 5.68
C PRO A 673 -25.08 -13.76 6.23
N ILE A 674 -23.77 -13.87 6.47
CA ILE A 674 -23.09 -15.11 6.82
C ILE A 674 -22.63 -15.07 8.28
N LEU A 675 -22.81 -16.18 8.98
CA LEU A 675 -22.28 -16.43 10.32
C LEU A 675 -20.83 -16.96 10.18
N PHE A 676 -19.95 -16.58 11.12
CA PHE A 676 -18.56 -17.05 11.26
C PHE A 676 -17.46 -16.26 10.50
N TYR A 677 -16.44 -15.83 11.25
CA TYR A 677 -15.30 -14.97 10.82
C TYR A 677 -14.27 -15.63 9.89
N TRP A 678 -14.45 -16.90 9.51
CA TRP A 678 -13.52 -17.59 8.60
C TRP A 678 -14.22 -18.16 7.37
N THR A 679 -15.34 -17.57 6.97
CA THR A 679 -16.06 -17.98 5.78
C THR A 679 -15.70 -17.06 4.61
N CYS A 680 -15.39 -17.65 3.46
CA CYS A 680 -15.18 -16.97 2.20
C CYS A 680 -16.40 -17.15 1.30
N ILE A 681 -16.57 -16.22 0.35
CA ILE A 681 -17.63 -16.28 -0.65
C ILE A 681 -17.09 -16.06 -2.05
N ILE A 682 -17.76 -16.70 -3.00
CA ILE A 682 -17.70 -16.38 -4.43
C ILE A 682 -19.13 -16.06 -4.86
N PRO A 683 -19.50 -14.78 -4.99
CA PRO A 683 -20.81 -14.39 -5.49
C PRO A 683 -20.90 -14.75 -6.97
N THR A 684 -21.73 -15.72 -7.32
CA THR A 684 -21.83 -16.27 -8.67
C THR A 684 -23.11 -17.09 -8.84
N THR A 685 -23.56 -17.19 -10.08
CA THR A 685 -24.60 -18.14 -10.50
C THR A 685 -24.03 -19.38 -11.18
N ASP A 686 -22.70 -19.48 -11.32
CA ASP A 686 -22.03 -20.61 -11.95
C ASP A 686 -21.99 -21.83 -11.00
N LEU A 687 -22.95 -22.74 -11.16
CA LEU A 687 -23.00 -23.99 -10.40
C LEU A 687 -21.93 -24.99 -10.84
N VAL A 688 -21.38 -24.86 -12.06
CA VAL A 688 -20.29 -25.73 -12.52
C VAL A 688 -19.04 -25.46 -11.69
N LEU A 689 -18.79 -24.19 -11.36
CA LEU A 689 -17.70 -23.83 -10.46
C LEU A 689 -17.84 -24.50 -9.09
N LEU A 690 -19.05 -24.62 -8.55
CA LEU A 690 -19.28 -25.36 -7.30
C LEU A 690 -18.87 -26.83 -7.43
N GLY A 691 -19.27 -27.49 -8.53
CA GLY A 691 -18.88 -28.87 -8.82
C GLY A 691 -17.36 -29.03 -8.92
N ILE A 692 -16.68 -28.15 -9.66
CA ILE A 692 -15.22 -28.16 -9.80
C ILE A 692 -14.54 -27.98 -8.43
N LEU A 693 -14.97 -27.02 -7.61
CA LEU A 693 -14.37 -26.77 -6.29
C LEU A 693 -14.54 -27.95 -5.33
N ASN A 694 -15.62 -28.73 -5.45
CA ASN A 694 -15.86 -29.92 -4.62
C ASN A 694 -15.22 -31.21 -5.18
N SER A 695 -14.53 -31.15 -6.33
CA SER A 695 -13.92 -32.31 -6.99
C SER A 695 -12.59 -32.76 -6.39
N ASN A 696 -12.21 -34.01 -6.67
CA ASN A 696 -10.90 -34.58 -6.33
C ASN A 696 -9.75 -33.85 -7.02
N VAL A 697 -9.93 -33.34 -8.24
CA VAL A 697 -8.89 -32.55 -8.93
C VAL A 697 -8.57 -31.27 -8.16
N PHE A 698 -9.60 -30.56 -7.68
CA PHE A 698 -9.41 -29.37 -6.86
C PHE A 698 -8.72 -29.71 -5.54
N GLN A 699 -9.21 -30.75 -4.85
CA GLN A 699 -8.65 -31.19 -3.58
C GLN A 699 -7.18 -31.58 -3.70
N TRP A 700 -6.83 -32.36 -4.72
CA TRP A 700 -5.46 -32.77 -5.03
C TRP A 700 -4.57 -31.57 -5.32
N TYR A 701 -5.00 -30.68 -6.23
CA TYR A 701 -4.23 -29.50 -6.61
C TYR A 701 -3.97 -28.59 -5.40
N ALA A 702 -5.00 -28.35 -4.57
CA ALA A 702 -4.88 -27.57 -3.35
C ALA A 702 -3.89 -28.20 -2.37
N GLY A 703 -3.88 -29.53 -2.25
CA GLY A 703 -2.93 -30.26 -1.41
C GLY A 703 -1.46 -30.01 -1.73
N PHE A 704 -1.12 -29.78 -3.01
CA PHE A 704 0.25 -29.50 -3.45
C PHE A 704 0.59 -28.02 -3.54
N GLN A 705 -0.39 -27.17 -3.86
CA GLN A 705 -0.14 -25.75 -4.17
C GLN A 705 -0.44 -24.80 -3.01
N TYR A 706 -1.29 -25.20 -2.04
CA TYR A 706 -1.77 -24.29 -1.01
C TYR A 706 -1.01 -24.46 0.31
N GLN A 707 -0.85 -23.34 1.02
CA GLN A 707 -0.14 -23.31 2.30
C GLN A 707 -0.91 -24.07 3.38
N ALA A 708 -0.18 -24.94 4.08
CA ALA A 708 -0.61 -25.56 5.31
C ALA A 708 -0.17 -24.70 6.50
N ASN A 709 -1.13 -24.04 7.15
CA ASN A 709 -0.82 -23.12 8.27
C ASN A 709 -1.01 -23.76 9.65
N TYR A 710 -1.73 -24.89 9.72
CA TYR A 710 -2.06 -25.57 10.96
C TYR A 710 -2.02 -27.08 10.80
N LYS A 711 -1.66 -27.79 11.87
CA LYS A 711 -1.80 -29.25 11.97
C LYS A 711 -2.94 -29.57 12.92
N TYR A 712 -3.92 -30.33 12.44
CA TYR A 712 -5.00 -30.86 13.26
C TYR A 712 -4.99 -32.39 13.17
N LYS A 713 -4.86 -33.07 14.31
CA LYS A 713 -4.75 -34.55 14.35
C LYS A 713 -3.73 -35.11 13.34
N ASN A 714 -2.55 -34.48 13.25
CA ASN A 714 -1.48 -34.80 12.30
C ASN A 714 -1.78 -34.60 10.80
N LYS A 715 -2.94 -34.05 10.43
CA LYS A 715 -3.24 -33.64 9.05
C LYS A 715 -3.03 -32.13 8.87
N ASN A 716 -2.51 -31.74 7.71
CA ASN A 716 -2.27 -30.35 7.33
C ASN A 716 -3.59 -29.68 6.92
N TRP A 717 -3.94 -28.56 7.54
CA TRP A 717 -5.07 -27.73 7.11
C TRP A 717 -4.65 -26.79 6.01
N LEU A 718 -5.28 -26.95 4.85
CA LEU A 718 -5.09 -26.10 3.67
C LEU A 718 -5.80 -24.76 3.87
N THR A 719 -5.27 -23.71 3.25
CA THR A 719 -5.84 -22.36 3.32
C THR A 719 -6.47 -21.97 1.98
N PHE A 720 -7.79 -21.73 1.99
CA PHE A 720 -8.62 -21.40 0.82
C PHE A 720 -8.90 -19.89 0.72
N LYS A 721 -7.89 -19.05 0.93
CA LYS A 721 -8.04 -17.58 0.78
C LYS A 721 -7.84 -17.17 -0.68
N LYS A 722 -8.36 -15.99 -1.07
CA LYS A 722 -8.18 -15.38 -2.40
C LYS A 722 -6.73 -15.45 -2.90
N SER A 723 -5.74 -15.24 -2.03
CA SER A 723 -4.32 -15.29 -2.39
C SER A 723 -3.87 -16.64 -2.98
N ASN A 724 -4.47 -17.74 -2.52
CA ASN A 724 -4.13 -19.10 -2.95
C ASN A 724 -5.05 -19.54 -4.11
N MET A 725 -6.35 -19.23 -4.00
CA MET A 725 -7.36 -19.69 -4.97
C MET A 725 -7.35 -18.92 -6.29
N LYS A 726 -6.90 -17.65 -6.32
CA LYS A 726 -6.97 -16.79 -7.53
C LYS A 726 -6.37 -17.40 -8.80
N ASN A 727 -5.36 -18.25 -8.65
CA ASN A 727 -4.63 -18.87 -9.74
C ASN A 727 -5.05 -20.32 -10.01
N TYR A 728 -6.09 -20.83 -9.34
CA TYR A 728 -6.61 -22.16 -9.67
C TYR A 728 -7.13 -22.15 -11.12
N PRO A 729 -6.67 -23.05 -12.00
CA PRO A 729 -7.03 -23.03 -13.41
C PRO A 729 -8.45 -23.60 -13.63
N ILE A 730 -9.36 -22.80 -14.17
CA ILE A 730 -10.74 -23.20 -14.50
C ILE A 730 -10.85 -23.46 -16.02
N PRO A 731 -11.28 -24.67 -16.44
CA PRO A 731 -11.40 -25.03 -17.85
C PRO A 731 -12.67 -24.45 -18.51
N ASP A 732 -12.55 -24.08 -19.79
CA ASP A 732 -13.61 -23.42 -20.60
C ASP A 732 -14.38 -24.38 -21.54
N ARG A 733 -14.13 -25.70 -21.49
CA ARG A 733 -14.78 -26.69 -22.39
C ARG A 733 -16.27 -26.81 -22.11
N THR A 734 -17.12 -26.65 -23.12
CA THR A 734 -18.56 -26.41 -22.93
C THR A 734 -19.44 -27.65 -22.74
N GLU A 735 -19.07 -28.83 -23.24
CA GLU A 735 -19.95 -30.01 -23.19
C GLU A 735 -20.02 -30.60 -21.77
N GLU A 736 -18.89 -30.96 -21.17
CA GLU A 736 -18.86 -31.57 -19.82
C GLU A 736 -19.33 -30.60 -18.72
N ARG A 737 -19.22 -29.28 -18.96
CA ARG A 737 -19.74 -28.27 -18.03
C ARG A 737 -21.27 -28.32 -17.90
N ASN A 738 -22.00 -28.68 -18.96
CA ASN A 738 -23.45 -28.81 -18.89
C ASN A 738 -23.87 -30.03 -18.04
N ASP A 739 -23.18 -31.16 -18.22
CA ASP A 739 -23.45 -32.37 -17.43
C ASP A 739 -23.17 -32.14 -15.94
N ILE A 740 -22.05 -31.47 -15.62
CA ILE A 740 -21.74 -31.08 -14.23
C ILE A 740 -22.82 -30.16 -13.67
N PHE A 741 -23.30 -29.19 -14.47
CA PHE A 741 -24.37 -28.29 -14.04
C PHE A 741 -25.65 -29.06 -13.65
N GLU A 742 -26.10 -30.00 -14.48
CA GLU A 742 -27.29 -30.80 -14.21
C GLU A 742 -27.16 -31.62 -12.94
N ILE A 743 -26.00 -32.27 -12.74
CA ILE A 743 -25.75 -33.06 -11.53
C ILE A 743 -25.70 -32.17 -10.28
N VAL A 744 -25.01 -31.03 -10.34
CA VAL A 744 -24.95 -30.09 -9.22
C VAL A 744 -26.34 -29.54 -8.88
N GLN A 745 -27.18 -29.27 -9.87
CA GLN A 745 -28.57 -28.87 -9.61
C GLN A 745 -29.35 -29.96 -8.86
N LEU A 746 -29.25 -31.22 -9.29
CA LEU A 746 -29.90 -32.34 -8.60
C LEU A 746 -29.46 -32.45 -7.13
N ILE A 747 -28.16 -32.26 -6.85
CA ILE A 747 -27.64 -32.30 -5.47
C ILE A 747 -28.18 -31.12 -4.63
N ILE A 748 -28.25 -29.91 -5.19
CA ILE A 748 -28.74 -28.73 -4.45
C ILE A 748 -30.24 -28.83 -4.16
N GLU A 749 -31.02 -29.39 -5.09
CA GLU A 749 -32.46 -29.60 -4.96
C GLU A 749 -32.79 -30.64 -3.88
N ASP A 750 -32.04 -31.74 -3.81
CA ASP A 750 -32.18 -32.77 -2.76
C ASP A 750 -30.83 -33.04 -2.05
N PRO A 751 -30.44 -32.20 -1.08
CA PRO A 751 -29.17 -32.33 -0.36
C PRO A 751 -29.11 -33.53 0.59
N ASN A 752 -30.23 -34.24 0.77
CA ASN A 752 -30.30 -35.47 1.58
C ASN A 752 -30.41 -36.73 0.71
N ASN A 753 -30.24 -36.59 -0.61
CA ASN A 753 -30.33 -37.70 -1.54
C ASN A 753 -29.25 -38.75 -1.22
N ALA A 754 -29.66 -40.00 -1.06
CA ALA A 754 -28.74 -41.10 -0.78
C ALA A 754 -27.75 -41.36 -1.92
N LEU A 755 -28.04 -40.87 -3.14
CA LEU A 755 -27.21 -40.99 -4.35
C LEU A 755 -26.11 -39.92 -4.45
N ILE A 756 -26.00 -39.00 -3.49
CA ILE A 756 -24.97 -37.95 -3.53
C ILE A 756 -23.57 -38.53 -3.75
N PRO A 757 -23.11 -39.58 -3.04
CA PRO A 757 -21.78 -40.15 -3.28
C PRO A 757 -21.55 -40.60 -4.73
N GLU A 758 -22.53 -41.24 -5.36
CA GLU A 758 -22.47 -41.65 -6.77
C GLU A 758 -22.46 -40.44 -7.72
N LEU A 759 -23.23 -39.40 -7.41
CA LEU A 759 -23.24 -38.15 -8.16
C LEU A 759 -21.93 -37.36 -8.01
N GLU A 760 -21.30 -37.40 -6.82
CA GLU A 760 -19.95 -36.84 -6.61
C GLU A 760 -18.91 -37.57 -7.47
N GLU A 761 -18.98 -38.89 -7.54
CA GLU A 761 -18.11 -39.70 -8.40
C GLU A 761 -18.32 -39.36 -9.88
N GLU A 762 -19.56 -39.17 -10.32
CA GLU A 762 -19.88 -38.74 -11.69
C GLU A 762 -19.33 -37.33 -12.00
N ILE A 763 -19.45 -36.39 -11.06
CA ILE A 763 -18.82 -35.06 -11.16
C ILE A 763 -17.31 -35.20 -11.31
N ASP A 764 -16.65 -36.04 -10.49
CA ASP A 764 -15.20 -36.26 -10.59
C ASP A 764 -14.81 -36.79 -11.97
N GLN A 765 -15.53 -37.78 -12.51
CA GLN A 765 -15.29 -38.30 -13.86
C GLN A 765 -15.42 -37.23 -14.94
N LEU A 766 -16.40 -36.34 -14.84
CA LEU A 766 -16.58 -35.23 -15.77
C LEU A 766 -15.47 -34.18 -15.62
N VAL A 767 -15.05 -33.87 -14.39
CA VAL A 767 -13.94 -32.95 -14.12
C VAL A 767 -12.61 -33.52 -14.64
N TYR A 768 -12.37 -34.83 -14.53
CA TYR A 768 -11.20 -35.48 -15.13
C TYR A 768 -11.17 -35.28 -16.66
N LYS A 769 -12.31 -35.42 -17.33
CA LYS A 769 -12.43 -35.14 -18.78
C LYS A 769 -12.19 -33.67 -19.11
N LEU A 770 -12.69 -32.74 -18.29
CA LEU A 770 -12.45 -31.30 -18.48
C LEU A 770 -10.95 -30.96 -18.51
N TYR A 771 -10.15 -31.60 -17.65
CA TYR A 771 -8.70 -31.41 -17.61
C TYR A 771 -7.92 -32.34 -18.55
N ASP A 772 -8.59 -33.12 -19.39
CA ASP A 772 -7.98 -34.06 -20.35
C ASP A 772 -7.10 -35.12 -19.67
N LEU A 773 -7.50 -35.60 -18.49
CA LEU A 773 -6.69 -36.50 -17.69
C LEU A 773 -6.69 -37.94 -18.24
N THR A 774 -5.52 -38.56 -18.24
CA THR A 774 -5.33 -39.96 -18.60
C THR A 774 -5.64 -40.87 -17.40
N PRO A 775 -5.94 -42.16 -17.62
CA PRO A 775 -6.21 -43.09 -16.52
C PRO A 775 -5.11 -43.12 -15.44
N ALA A 776 -3.83 -43.08 -15.85
CA ALA A 776 -2.71 -43.07 -14.90
C ALA A 776 -2.60 -41.77 -14.07
N GLU A 777 -3.06 -40.64 -14.61
CA GLU A 777 -3.12 -39.37 -13.88
C GLU A 777 -4.30 -39.35 -12.90
N ILE A 778 -5.43 -39.96 -13.29
CA ILE A 778 -6.61 -40.14 -12.42
C ILE A 778 -6.25 -41.02 -11.23
N ASP A 779 -5.65 -42.20 -11.47
CA ASP A 779 -5.22 -43.11 -10.41
C ASP A 779 -4.29 -42.40 -9.40
N LEU A 780 -3.38 -41.56 -9.89
CA LEU A 780 -2.48 -40.76 -9.05
C LEU A 780 -3.23 -39.73 -8.20
N ILE A 781 -4.26 -39.08 -8.75
CA ILE A 781 -5.09 -38.13 -8.01
C ILE A 781 -5.84 -38.86 -6.89
N GLU A 782 -6.52 -39.96 -7.22
CA GLU A 782 -7.35 -40.71 -6.28
C GLU A 782 -6.52 -41.37 -5.17
N GLU A 783 -5.32 -41.87 -5.48
CA GLU A 783 -4.41 -42.43 -4.47
C GLU A 783 -3.94 -41.36 -3.47
N GLU A 784 -3.73 -40.12 -3.92
CA GLU A 784 -3.25 -39.03 -3.05
C GLU A 784 -4.37 -38.34 -2.28
N THR A 785 -5.60 -38.26 -2.83
CA THR A 785 -6.76 -37.67 -2.12
C THR A 785 -7.40 -38.63 -1.11
N SER A 786 -7.20 -39.93 -1.25
CA SER A 786 -7.71 -40.96 -0.30
C SER A 786 -6.87 -41.10 0.98
N LYS A 787 -5.72 -40.45 1.09
CA LYS A 787 -4.81 -40.46 2.26
C LYS A 787 -5.17 -39.36 3.27
#